data_AF-A0A6P0RAI4-F1
#
_entry.id   AF-A0A6P0RAI4-F1
#
_cell.length_a   1.000
_cell.length_b   1.000
_cell.length_c   1.000
_cell.angle_alpha   90.00
_cell.angle_beta   90.00
_cell.angle_gamma   90.00
#
_symmetry.space_group_name_H-M   'P 1'
#
loop_
_entity.id
_entity.type
_entity.pdbx_description
1 polymer ?
#
loop_
_entity_poly.entity_id
_entity_poly.type
_entity_poly.pdbx_seq_one_letter_code
_entity_poly.pdbx_strand_id
1 'polypeptide(L)'
;GSLDIQSDADWERGSGDNPIFNNSGTLIKSGGNTESNDSSLIEGKFNNTGNLQINQGSFQLYGDSNNTGDFSVANNSLLQFSNGIHQLENNSSITGAGKVKFNADTNIAGTYNITGNTEISNGTTNFNSNSIIPILNLTGGTVTFNNNSTISQLNQSSGTITGDGSLTIETFNWSGGTLSGSGSTTINNQLNLNSSSTKSLNSRTLTNNGTGIWTDTGDIYASNAAVFNNIGSLDIQSDADWERGSGDNPIFNNSGTLIKSGGNTESNDSSLIEGKFNNTGNLQINQGSFQLYGDSNNTGDFSVANNSLLQFSNGIHQLENNSSITGAGKVKFNADTNIAGTYNITGNTEISNGTTNFNSNSIIPILNLTGGTVTFNNNSTISQLNQSSGTITGDGSLTIETFNWSGGTLSGSGSTTINNQLNLNSSSTKSLNSRTLTNNGTGIWTDTGDIYASNAAVFNNIGSLDIQSDADWERGSGDNPIFNNSGTLIKSGGSTEGNGSSFIEGKFNNTGDLQINKGSFRLYGDSNNTGDFSVASDSLLQFSNGIHQLETNSSIAGAGNVKFNASNTNVAGTYNITGSTEISNGTTNFNSNSIIPILNLTGGTATLNSSTISQLNQSSGTLTGDGSLTIETFNWSGGTLSGSGNTTVNKQLNLNGSSTKYLNGRTLTNNLIGIWTDTGDIYASNAAVFNNIGSLDIQSDADFKSSSGEQSIFNNLGTLIKSGGSTEGNDYSFIEGKFNNAGNLQINKGSFQLYGDSNNTGDFSVASDSLLQFSNGIHQLETNSSIAGAGNVKFNADTNNIAGTYNITGSTEISKGTTKFNSNSTIPILNLTGGTVTFNNNSTISQLNQSRGTLTGDGSLTIETFNWSGGTLSGSGSTTVNNQLDLSGSSTKYLNSRTFTNNGTGIWTDTGGIYASNAAVFNNIGSLDIQSDVDFEWSSGEQPILENSGTLIKSGGSTEGNGSSFIEGKFNNTGDLQINKGSFRLYGGGNSSGNFNVNIGNSLEFSGGIHTLLTGYTVSGDGIVILSDDTLDVSSDGGASFNPGNFDNIGGTFIS
;
A
#
# COMPACT_ATOMS: atom_id res chain seq x y z
N GLY A 1 -6.96 -115.89 -21.60
CA GLY A 1 -7.05 -116.57 -20.29
C GLY A 1 -7.25 -115.54 -19.20
N SER A 2 -7.63 -115.96 -17.99
CA SER A 2 -7.75 -115.07 -16.83
C SER A 2 -6.61 -115.30 -15.85
N LEU A 3 -6.03 -114.23 -15.32
CA LEU A 3 -5.09 -114.27 -14.19
C LEU A 3 -5.73 -113.51 -13.02
N ASP A 4 -5.80 -114.13 -11.85
CA ASP A 4 -6.38 -113.53 -10.64
C ASP A 4 -5.30 -113.37 -9.56
N ILE A 5 -5.08 -112.13 -9.13
CA ILE A 5 -4.14 -111.73 -8.08
C ILE A 5 -4.94 -111.54 -6.79
N GLN A 6 -4.72 -112.43 -5.83
CA GLN A 6 -5.55 -112.54 -4.60
C GLN A 6 -4.89 -111.91 -3.35
N SER A 7 -3.69 -111.33 -3.49
CA SER A 7 -2.91 -110.66 -2.44
C SER A 7 -2.25 -109.40 -2.99
N ASP A 8 -1.59 -108.60 -2.16
CA ASP A 8 -0.78 -107.45 -2.60
C ASP A 8 0.60 -107.92 -3.10
N ALA A 9 0.58 -108.76 -4.14
CA ALA A 9 1.79 -109.28 -4.76
C ALA A 9 2.30 -108.34 -5.85
N ASP A 10 3.61 -108.17 -5.89
CA ASP A 10 4.32 -107.29 -6.82
C ASP A 10 4.99 -108.06 -7.96
N TRP A 11 4.99 -107.45 -9.14
CA TRP A 11 5.80 -107.83 -10.28
C TRP A 11 6.96 -106.84 -10.43
N GLU A 12 8.02 -107.14 -9.69
CA GLU A 12 9.22 -106.31 -9.57
C GLU A 12 10.21 -106.54 -10.73
N ARG A 13 11.04 -105.53 -10.99
CA ARG A 13 12.11 -105.55 -11.97
C ARG A 13 13.42 -106.06 -11.36
N GLY A 14 13.98 -107.13 -11.94
CA GLY A 14 15.36 -107.57 -11.66
C GLY A 14 16.44 -106.73 -12.36
N SER A 15 17.72 -106.99 -12.12
CA SER A 15 18.83 -106.29 -12.80
C SER A 15 18.92 -106.67 -14.30
N GLY A 16 18.26 -105.91 -15.19
CA GLY A 16 18.23 -106.11 -16.64
C GLY A 16 17.31 -105.12 -17.39
N ASP A 17 17.06 -105.37 -18.69
CA ASP A 17 16.15 -104.57 -19.54
C ASP A 17 14.74 -104.47 -18.96
N ASN A 18 14.03 -103.37 -19.26
CA ASN A 18 12.71 -103.06 -18.67
C ASN A 18 11.67 -104.12 -19.08
N PRO A 19 11.13 -104.93 -18.15
CA PRO A 19 10.26 -106.04 -18.50
C PRO A 19 8.90 -105.52 -18.98
N ILE A 20 8.24 -106.25 -19.90
CA ILE A 20 6.93 -105.90 -20.46
C ILE A 20 5.86 -106.92 -20.03
N PHE A 21 4.80 -106.45 -19.37
CA PHE A 21 3.60 -107.22 -19.04
C PHE A 21 2.50 -106.91 -20.06
N ASN A 22 2.14 -107.89 -20.91
CA ASN A 22 1.07 -107.74 -21.90
C ASN A 22 -0.20 -108.46 -21.43
N ASN A 23 -1.25 -107.70 -21.07
CA ASN A 23 -2.58 -108.23 -20.82
C ASN A 23 -3.45 -108.17 -22.09
N SER A 24 -3.69 -109.31 -22.72
CA SER A 24 -4.67 -109.46 -23.81
C SER A 24 -5.94 -110.22 -23.42
N GLY A 25 -6.05 -110.64 -22.15
CA GLY A 25 -7.17 -111.40 -21.58
C GLY A 25 -7.85 -110.64 -20.45
N THR A 26 -8.16 -111.32 -19.34
CA THR A 26 -8.72 -110.68 -18.13
C THR A 26 -7.73 -110.79 -16.99
N LEU A 27 -7.24 -109.66 -16.47
CA LEU A 27 -6.46 -109.59 -15.25
C LEU A 27 -7.40 -109.15 -14.12
N ILE A 28 -7.49 -109.95 -13.06
CA ILE A 28 -8.40 -109.71 -11.93
C ILE A 28 -7.56 -109.48 -10.67
N LYS A 29 -7.91 -108.48 -9.86
CA LYS A 29 -7.40 -108.25 -8.50
C LYS A 29 -8.58 -108.43 -7.54
N SER A 30 -8.59 -109.50 -6.76
CA SER A 30 -9.75 -109.95 -5.97
C SER A 30 -9.53 -110.02 -4.45
N GLY A 31 -8.34 -109.68 -3.94
CA GLY A 31 -8.04 -109.59 -2.51
C GLY A 31 -6.84 -108.67 -2.23
N GLY A 32 -6.62 -108.24 -0.98
CA GLY A 32 -5.53 -107.32 -0.57
C GLY A 32 -6.01 -106.04 0.12
N ASN A 33 -5.08 -105.23 0.63
CA ASN A 33 -5.35 -103.98 1.33
C ASN A 33 -5.79 -102.87 0.35
N THR A 34 -6.53 -101.89 0.89
CA THR A 34 -7.10 -100.76 0.14
C THR A 34 -6.35 -99.45 0.38
N GLU A 35 -5.31 -99.48 1.21
CA GLU A 35 -4.43 -98.34 1.46
C GLU A 35 -3.43 -98.16 0.32
N SER A 36 -2.94 -96.93 0.10
CA SER A 36 -2.09 -96.59 -1.04
C SER A 36 -0.67 -97.17 -0.98
N ASN A 37 -0.28 -97.74 0.15
CA ASN A 37 1.09 -98.18 0.41
C ASN A 37 1.25 -99.70 0.34
N ASP A 38 0.14 -100.44 0.30
CA ASP A 38 0.07 -101.88 0.14
C ASP A 38 -0.77 -102.15 -1.12
N SER A 39 -0.13 -102.28 -2.27
CA SER A 39 -0.81 -102.49 -3.55
C SER A 39 -0.13 -103.57 -4.36
N SER A 40 -0.85 -104.23 -5.26
CA SER A 40 -0.19 -105.03 -6.29
C SER A 40 0.48 -104.12 -7.31
N LEU A 41 1.81 -104.15 -7.32
CA LEU A 41 2.66 -103.32 -8.17
C LEU A 41 3.04 -104.02 -9.48
N ILE A 42 2.94 -103.33 -10.61
CA ILE A 42 3.59 -103.72 -11.87
C ILE A 42 4.72 -102.70 -12.15
N GLU A 43 5.97 -103.10 -11.92
CA GLU A 43 7.11 -102.17 -11.99
C GLU A 43 7.62 -101.91 -13.42
N GLY A 44 7.46 -102.89 -14.32
CA GLY A 44 7.81 -102.77 -15.74
C GLY A 44 6.72 -102.15 -16.62
N LYS A 45 6.93 -102.16 -17.95
CA LYS A 45 5.96 -101.62 -18.92
C LYS A 45 4.69 -102.47 -18.94
N PHE A 46 3.52 -101.86 -18.84
CA PHE A 46 2.23 -102.56 -18.88
C PHE A 46 1.45 -102.23 -20.15
N ASN A 47 1.10 -103.22 -20.96
CA ASN A 47 0.20 -103.03 -22.10
C ASN A 47 -1.12 -103.76 -21.86
N ASN A 48 -2.24 -103.05 -21.81
CA ASN A 48 -3.56 -103.64 -21.70
C ASN A 48 -4.34 -103.51 -23.01
N THR A 49 -4.60 -104.65 -23.66
CA THR A 49 -5.52 -104.78 -24.79
C THR A 49 -6.79 -105.57 -24.41
N GLY A 50 -6.83 -106.13 -23.19
CA GLY A 50 -7.94 -106.89 -22.63
C GLY A 50 -8.69 -106.13 -21.53
N ASN A 51 -9.06 -106.79 -20.43
CA ASN A 51 -9.75 -106.18 -19.29
C ASN A 51 -8.92 -106.30 -18.00
N LEU A 52 -8.76 -105.21 -17.24
CA LEU A 52 -8.24 -105.19 -15.87
C LEU A 52 -9.37 -104.92 -14.88
N GLN A 53 -9.75 -105.93 -14.10
CA GLN A 53 -10.82 -105.87 -13.10
C GLN A 53 -10.26 -105.81 -11.68
N ILE A 54 -10.43 -104.69 -10.99
CA ILE A 54 -10.01 -104.52 -9.60
C ILE A 54 -11.25 -104.64 -8.72
N ASN A 55 -11.57 -105.87 -8.35
CA ASN A 55 -12.74 -106.21 -7.55
C ASN A 55 -12.54 -105.90 -6.06
N GLN A 56 -11.30 -105.97 -5.56
CA GLN A 56 -10.93 -105.60 -4.18
C GLN A 56 -9.46 -105.19 -4.09
N GLY A 57 -9.14 -104.20 -3.24
CA GLY A 57 -7.77 -103.79 -2.92
C GLY A 57 -7.18 -102.76 -3.88
N SER A 58 -5.88 -102.48 -3.73
CA SER A 58 -5.12 -101.51 -4.53
C SER A 58 -4.33 -102.19 -5.66
N PHE A 59 -4.31 -101.59 -6.85
CA PHE A 59 -3.51 -102.03 -8.01
C PHE A 59 -2.74 -100.85 -8.60
N GLN A 60 -1.41 -100.95 -8.64
CA GLN A 60 -0.50 -99.87 -9.03
C GLN A 60 0.27 -100.23 -10.30
N LEU A 61 0.14 -99.41 -11.33
CA LEU A 61 0.99 -99.42 -12.51
C LEU A 61 2.13 -98.43 -12.29
N TYR A 62 3.38 -98.91 -12.26
CA TYR A 62 4.55 -98.07 -11.95
C TYR A 62 5.43 -97.74 -13.17
N GLY A 63 5.51 -98.63 -14.16
CA GLY A 63 6.22 -98.35 -15.43
C GLY A 63 5.31 -97.73 -16.49
N ASP A 64 5.90 -97.35 -17.63
CA ASP A 64 5.14 -96.87 -18.80
C ASP A 64 3.98 -97.82 -19.14
N SER A 65 2.85 -97.28 -19.61
CA SER A 65 1.76 -98.12 -20.06
C SER A 65 1.12 -97.66 -21.36
N ASN A 66 0.68 -98.60 -22.19
CA ASN A 66 -0.11 -98.32 -23.37
C ASN A 66 -1.35 -99.22 -23.40
N ASN A 67 -2.53 -98.60 -23.31
CA ASN A 67 -3.76 -99.32 -23.00
C ASN A 67 -4.85 -98.99 -24.03
N THR A 68 -5.30 -100.01 -24.75
CA THR A 68 -6.49 -99.94 -25.62
C THR A 68 -7.67 -100.71 -25.02
N GLY A 69 -7.45 -101.47 -23.94
CA GLY A 69 -8.44 -102.27 -23.24
C GLY A 69 -9.06 -101.59 -22.01
N ASP A 70 -10.05 -102.24 -21.40
CA ASP A 70 -10.88 -101.69 -20.33
C ASP A 70 -10.28 -101.90 -18.92
N PHE A 71 -10.64 -100.99 -18.01
CA PHE A 71 -10.36 -101.03 -16.59
C PHE A 71 -11.68 -100.90 -15.83
N SER A 72 -12.00 -101.86 -14.96
CA SER A 72 -13.16 -101.79 -14.06
C SER A 72 -12.72 -101.79 -12.61
N VAL A 73 -13.06 -100.75 -11.85
CA VAL A 73 -12.64 -100.57 -10.45
C VAL A 73 -13.86 -100.63 -9.53
N ALA A 74 -13.96 -101.67 -8.72
CA ALA A 74 -15.09 -101.87 -7.80
C ALA A 74 -15.05 -100.90 -6.61
N ASN A 75 -16.17 -100.80 -5.89
CA ASN A 75 -16.27 -99.96 -4.69
C ASN A 75 -15.21 -100.35 -3.64
N ASN A 76 -14.63 -99.37 -2.95
CA ASN A 76 -13.50 -99.53 -2.02
C ASN A 76 -12.21 -100.10 -2.63
N SER A 77 -12.07 -100.18 -3.96
CA SER A 77 -10.81 -100.53 -4.63
C SER A 77 -10.08 -99.29 -5.15
N LEU A 78 -8.76 -99.41 -5.38
CA LEU A 78 -7.92 -98.33 -5.89
C LEU A 78 -7.17 -98.76 -7.15
N LEU A 79 -7.30 -97.98 -8.24
CA LEU A 79 -6.39 -98.03 -9.39
C LEU A 79 -5.40 -96.87 -9.28
N GLN A 80 -4.10 -97.16 -9.37
CA GLN A 80 -3.06 -96.15 -9.28
C GLN A 80 -2.14 -96.18 -10.50
N PHE A 81 -1.95 -95.02 -11.11
CA PHE A 81 -0.93 -94.77 -12.14
C PHE A 81 0.21 -93.99 -11.49
N SER A 82 1.39 -94.60 -11.43
CA SER A 82 2.57 -94.09 -10.73
C SER A 82 3.77 -94.17 -11.66
N ASN A 83 4.66 -93.17 -11.63
CA ASN A 83 5.87 -93.08 -12.46
C ASN A 83 5.69 -93.44 -13.97
N GLY A 84 6.68 -93.12 -14.82
CA GLY A 84 6.56 -93.35 -16.27
C GLY A 84 5.42 -92.55 -16.96
N ILE A 85 5.11 -92.94 -18.19
CA ILE A 85 4.04 -92.32 -19.01
C ILE A 85 2.95 -93.34 -19.31
N HIS A 86 1.70 -93.00 -18.98
CA HIS A 86 0.54 -93.86 -19.20
C HIS A 86 -0.35 -93.33 -20.32
N GLN A 87 -0.58 -94.17 -21.34
CA GLN A 87 -1.46 -93.87 -22.47
C GLN A 87 -2.71 -94.73 -22.37
N LEU A 88 -3.88 -94.10 -22.35
CA LEU A 88 -5.20 -94.71 -22.47
C LEU A 88 -5.81 -94.26 -23.80
N GLU A 89 -5.70 -95.11 -24.80
CA GLU A 89 -6.11 -94.86 -26.18
C GLU A 89 -7.65 -94.79 -26.32
N ASN A 90 -8.14 -94.28 -27.45
CA ASN A 90 -9.58 -94.03 -27.70
C ASN A 90 -10.52 -95.21 -27.38
N ASN A 91 -10.07 -96.45 -27.55
CA ASN A 91 -10.88 -97.65 -27.32
C ASN A 91 -10.86 -98.15 -25.87
N SER A 92 -10.03 -97.56 -25.01
CA SER A 92 -9.96 -97.92 -23.59
C SER A 92 -11.08 -97.26 -22.78
N SER A 93 -11.40 -97.84 -21.63
CA SER A 93 -12.28 -97.19 -20.65
C SER A 93 -11.79 -97.40 -19.21
N ILE A 94 -12.02 -96.42 -18.33
CA ILE A 94 -11.94 -96.59 -16.88
C ILE A 94 -13.35 -96.39 -16.32
N THR A 95 -13.91 -97.44 -15.71
CA THR A 95 -15.28 -97.44 -15.17
C THR A 95 -15.35 -98.06 -13.78
N GLY A 96 -16.44 -97.80 -13.06
CA GLY A 96 -16.75 -98.44 -11.78
C GLY A 96 -16.86 -97.45 -10.61
N ALA A 97 -16.99 -97.95 -9.39
CA ALA A 97 -17.26 -97.16 -8.19
C ALA A 97 -16.04 -96.94 -7.28
N GLY A 98 -14.87 -97.46 -7.66
CA GLY A 98 -13.63 -97.31 -6.89
C GLY A 98 -12.95 -95.95 -7.01
N LYS A 99 -11.75 -95.85 -6.44
CA LYS A 99 -10.89 -94.67 -6.50
C LYS A 99 -9.86 -94.82 -7.62
N VAL A 100 -9.54 -93.74 -8.32
CA VAL A 100 -8.42 -93.70 -9.28
C VAL A 100 -7.45 -92.61 -8.85
N LYS A 101 -6.16 -92.94 -8.78
CA LYS A 101 -5.09 -92.01 -8.40
C LYS A 101 -4.05 -91.88 -9.51
N PHE A 102 -3.81 -90.65 -9.96
CA PHE A 102 -2.77 -90.31 -10.94
C PHE A 102 -1.62 -89.57 -10.24
N ASN A 103 -0.44 -90.18 -10.30
CA ASN A 103 0.81 -89.66 -9.73
C ASN A 103 1.90 -89.50 -10.80
N ALA A 104 1.54 -89.60 -12.09
CA ALA A 104 2.43 -89.59 -13.23
C ALA A 104 1.72 -89.07 -14.49
N ASP A 105 2.49 -88.83 -15.54
CA ASP A 105 1.96 -88.34 -16.80
C ASP A 105 1.01 -89.38 -17.41
N THR A 106 -0.26 -88.99 -17.59
CA THR A 106 -1.32 -89.88 -18.06
C THR A 106 -2.17 -89.18 -19.11
N ASN A 107 -2.24 -89.69 -20.34
CA ASN A 107 -3.18 -89.20 -21.34
C ASN A 107 -4.36 -90.15 -21.48
N ILE A 108 -5.56 -89.61 -21.36
CA ILE A 108 -6.83 -90.33 -21.38
C ILE A 108 -7.61 -89.86 -22.61
N ALA A 109 -7.45 -90.60 -23.71
CA ALA A 109 -8.24 -90.44 -24.92
C ALA A 109 -9.51 -91.31 -24.90
N GLY A 110 -9.47 -92.43 -24.16
CA GLY A 110 -10.62 -93.31 -23.90
C GLY A 110 -11.70 -92.71 -23.01
N THR A 111 -12.71 -93.52 -22.68
CA THR A 111 -13.84 -93.09 -21.81
C THR A 111 -13.43 -93.12 -20.33
N TYR A 112 -13.64 -92.02 -19.61
CA TYR A 112 -13.46 -91.95 -18.16
C TYR A 112 -14.80 -91.72 -17.45
N ASN A 113 -15.32 -92.76 -16.77
CA ASN A 113 -16.61 -92.72 -16.10
C ASN A 113 -16.59 -93.52 -14.78
N ILE A 114 -15.90 -92.95 -13.80
CA ILE A 114 -15.79 -93.47 -12.43
C ILE A 114 -16.82 -92.77 -11.54
N THR A 115 -17.50 -93.51 -10.66
CA THR A 115 -18.43 -92.92 -9.69
C THR A 115 -17.79 -92.64 -8.33
N GLY A 116 -16.57 -93.13 -8.08
CA GLY A 116 -15.77 -92.83 -6.89
C GLY A 116 -14.79 -91.67 -7.10
N ASN A 117 -13.80 -91.55 -6.21
CA ASN A 117 -12.91 -90.39 -6.19
C ASN A 117 -11.80 -90.50 -7.25
N THR A 118 -11.53 -89.39 -7.94
CA THR A 118 -10.31 -89.18 -8.71
C THR A 118 -9.34 -88.34 -7.89
N GLU A 119 -8.09 -88.80 -7.73
CA GLU A 119 -7.02 -88.05 -7.06
C GLU A 119 -5.87 -87.81 -8.03
N ILE A 120 -5.39 -86.58 -8.10
CA ILE A 120 -4.22 -86.21 -8.89
C ILE A 120 -3.26 -85.49 -7.95
N SER A 121 -2.04 -86.01 -7.84
CA SER A 121 -1.06 -85.49 -6.89
C SER A 121 0.30 -85.15 -7.51
N ASN A 122 0.61 -85.68 -8.70
CA ASN A 122 1.82 -85.37 -9.45
C ASN A 122 1.66 -85.74 -10.93
N GLY A 123 2.59 -85.28 -11.78
CA GLY A 123 2.55 -85.50 -13.23
C GLY A 123 1.43 -84.72 -13.93
N THR A 124 1.28 -84.95 -15.23
CA THR A 124 0.30 -84.31 -16.09
C THR A 124 -0.79 -85.29 -16.51
N THR A 125 -2.03 -85.09 -16.07
CA THR A 125 -3.19 -85.89 -16.50
C THR A 125 -4.00 -85.15 -17.56
N ASN A 126 -4.03 -85.66 -18.79
CA ASN A 126 -4.74 -85.05 -19.92
C ASN A 126 -6.04 -85.80 -20.20
N PHE A 127 -7.18 -85.18 -19.95
CA PHE A 127 -8.50 -85.65 -20.37
C PHE A 127 -8.80 -85.12 -21.78
N ASN A 128 -8.68 -86.01 -22.77
CA ASN A 128 -8.84 -85.67 -24.19
C ASN A 128 -10.26 -85.94 -24.71
N SER A 129 -11.16 -86.46 -23.88
CA SER A 129 -12.58 -86.71 -24.18
C SER A 129 -13.46 -86.08 -23.09
N ASN A 130 -14.78 -85.96 -23.35
CA ASN A 130 -15.71 -85.46 -22.33
C ASN A 130 -15.69 -86.38 -21.10
N SER A 131 -15.50 -85.81 -19.92
CA SER A 131 -15.38 -86.57 -18.67
C SER A 131 -16.43 -86.14 -17.66
N ILE A 132 -16.99 -87.12 -16.94
CA ILE A 132 -17.89 -86.89 -15.80
C ILE A 132 -17.18 -87.43 -14.57
N ILE A 133 -16.88 -86.54 -13.62
CA ILE A 133 -16.09 -86.86 -12.43
C ILE A 133 -16.87 -86.44 -11.19
N PRO A 134 -17.36 -87.35 -10.35
CA PRO A 134 -18.10 -86.94 -9.16
C PRO A 134 -17.23 -86.17 -8.15
N ILE A 135 -16.02 -86.66 -7.86
CA ILE A 135 -15.11 -86.00 -6.92
C ILE A 135 -13.70 -85.99 -7.53
N LEU A 136 -13.13 -84.80 -7.73
CA LEU A 136 -11.74 -84.61 -8.11
C LEU A 136 -10.95 -83.96 -6.97
N ASN A 137 -9.94 -84.65 -6.45
CA ASN A 137 -8.98 -84.11 -5.49
C ASN A 137 -7.67 -83.80 -6.21
N LEU A 138 -7.35 -82.51 -6.36
CA LEU A 138 -6.09 -82.05 -6.94
C LEU A 138 -5.17 -81.51 -5.85
N THR A 139 -4.18 -82.32 -5.48
CA THR A 139 -3.21 -82.02 -4.42
C THR A 139 -1.81 -81.68 -4.96
N GLY A 140 -1.62 -81.77 -6.29
CA GLY A 140 -0.40 -81.41 -7.01
C GLY A 140 -0.47 -81.84 -8.48
N GLY A 141 0.59 -81.60 -9.27
CA GLY A 141 0.61 -81.91 -10.70
C GLY A 141 -0.24 -81.00 -11.59
N THR A 142 -0.44 -81.38 -12.85
CA THR A 142 -1.22 -80.65 -13.85
C THR A 142 -2.37 -81.52 -14.37
N VAL A 143 -3.56 -80.95 -14.53
CA VAL A 143 -4.72 -81.57 -15.16
C VAL A 143 -5.12 -80.74 -16.36
N THR A 144 -5.08 -81.33 -17.55
CA THR A 144 -5.53 -80.65 -18.77
C THR A 144 -6.87 -81.22 -19.19
N PHE A 145 -7.89 -80.37 -19.31
CA PHE A 145 -9.17 -80.72 -19.92
C PHE A 145 -9.23 -80.11 -21.31
N ASN A 146 -9.03 -80.93 -22.34
CA ASN A 146 -9.06 -80.47 -23.74
C ASN A 146 -10.48 -80.40 -24.31
N ASN A 147 -11.45 -81.04 -23.64
CA ASN A 147 -12.87 -81.07 -24.01
C ASN A 147 -13.76 -80.80 -22.79
N ASN A 148 -15.06 -80.65 -23.01
CA ASN A 148 -16.01 -80.28 -21.97
C ASN A 148 -16.15 -81.36 -20.91
N SER A 149 -16.03 -80.99 -19.63
CA SER A 149 -16.12 -81.93 -18.52
C SER A 149 -17.02 -81.40 -17.40
N THR A 150 -17.67 -82.32 -16.69
CA THR A 150 -18.55 -82.01 -15.56
C THR A 150 -17.99 -82.64 -14.30
N ILE A 151 -17.89 -81.85 -13.23
CA ILE A 151 -17.36 -82.27 -11.93
C ILE A 151 -18.39 -81.98 -10.84
N SER A 152 -18.84 -82.96 -10.05
CA SER A 152 -19.78 -82.64 -8.97
C SER A 152 -19.09 -81.92 -7.81
N GLN A 153 -17.91 -82.38 -7.40
CA GLN A 153 -17.09 -81.71 -6.39
C GLN A 153 -15.62 -81.66 -6.81
N LEU A 154 -15.06 -80.45 -6.90
CA LEU A 154 -13.64 -80.23 -7.11
C LEU A 154 -13.00 -79.75 -5.80
N ASN A 155 -11.98 -80.45 -5.32
CA ASN A 155 -11.14 -80.02 -4.21
C ASN A 155 -9.74 -79.73 -4.75
N GLN A 156 -9.38 -78.46 -4.93
CA GLN A 156 -8.07 -78.06 -5.42
C GLN A 156 -7.28 -77.38 -4.32
N SER A 157 -6.31 -78.07 -3.74
CA SER A 157 -5.42 -77.52 -2.72
C SER A 157 -4.05 -77.12 -3.27
N SER A 158 -3.67 -77.62 -4.44
CA SER A 158 -2.46 -77.27 -5.18
C SER A 158 -2.63 -77.68 -6.65
N GLY A 159 -1.53 -77.70 -7.41
CA GLY A 159 -1.51 -78.12 -8.81
C GLY A 159 -2.18 -77.14 -9.78
N THR A 160 -2.16 -77.49 -11.07
CA THR A 160 -2.66 -76.64 -12.16
C THR A 160 -3.79 -77.34 -12.91
N ILE A 161 -4.92 -76.67 -13.09
CA ILE A 161 -5.94 -77.06 -14.07
C ILE A 161 -5.75 -76.19 -15.31
N THR A 162 -5.71 -76.80 -16.49
CA THR A 162 -5.48 -76.11 -17.77
C THR A 162 -6.29 -76.73 -18.91
N GLY A 163 -6.10 -76.22 -20.13
CA GLY A 163 -6.77 -76.68 -21.34
C GLY A 163 -7.93 -75.79 -21.78
N ASP A 164 -8.37 -76.02 -23.03
CA ASP A 164 -9.36 -75.19 -23.73
C ASP A 164 -10.81 -75.64 -23.47
N GLY A 165 -11.01 -76.81 -22.84
CA GLY A 165 -12.32 -77.35 -22.54
C GLY A 165 -13.07 -76.55 -21.46
N SER A 166 -14.40 -76.51 -21.56
CA SER A 166 -15.25 -75.93 -20.53
C SER A 166 -15.45 -76.89 -19.36
N LEU A 167 -15.34 -76.40 -18.14
CA LEU A 167 -15.59 -77.14 -16.91
C LEU A 167 -16.88 -76.66 -16.27
N THR A 168 -17.81 -77.58 -16.01
CA THR A 168 -19.00 -77.30 -15.19
C THR A 168 -18.84 -78.00 -13.85
N ILE A 169 -18.91 -77.25 -12.76
CA ILE A 169 -18.67 -77.73 -11.40
C ILE A 169 -19.89 -77.44 -10.54
N GLU A 170 -20.38 -78.39 -9.75
CA GLU A 170 -21.44 -78.09 -8.78
C GLU A 170 -20.86 -77.40 -7.54
N THR A 171 -19.92 -78.08 -6.85
CA THR A 171 -19.21 -77.54 -5.68
C THR A 171 -17.71 -77.44 -5.94
N PHE A 172 -17.14 -76.25 -5.82
CA PHE A 172 -15.70 -76.03 -5.95
C PHE A 172 -15.10 -75.55 -4.63
N ASN A 173 -14.28 -76.39 -4.01
CA ASN A 173 -13.43 -76.04 -2.87
C ASN A 173 -12.03 -75.70 -3.41
N TRP A 174 -11.75 -74.40 -3.53
CA TRP A 174 -10.48 -73.91 -4.03
C TRP A 174 -9.65 -73.37 -2.88
N SER A 175 -8.62 -74.11 -2.51
CA SER A 175 -7.75 -73.81 -1.36
C SER A 175 -6.28 -73.58 -1.71
N GLY A 176 -5.93 -73.69 -2.99
CA GLY A 176 -4.63 -73.31 -3.54
C GLY A 176 -4.52 -73.76 -5.00
N GLY A 177 -3.40 -73.46 -5.64
CA GLY A 177 -3.12 -73.90 -7.02
C GLY A 177 -3.61 -72.94 -8.11
N THR A 178 -3.48 -73.37 -9.36
CA THR A 178 -3.70 -72.53 -10.56
C THR A 178 -4.87 -73.04 -11.40
N LEU A 179 -5.73 -72.13 -11.85
CA LEU A 179 -6.63 -72.31 -12.98
C LEU A 179 -6.06 -71.54 -14.18
N SER A 180 -5.85 -72.21 -15.31
CA SER A 180 -5.22 -71.63 -16.50
C SER A 180 -5.86 -72.09 -17.81
N GLY A 181 -5.42 -71.50 -18.92
CA GLY A 181 -5.83 -71.90 -20.27
C GLY A 181 -7.07 -71.16 -20.77
N SER A 182 -7.35 -71.26 -22.06
CA SER A 182 -8.39 -70.45 -22.72
C SER A 182 -9.83 -70.90 -22.44
N GLY A 183 -10.01 -72.04 -21.77
CA GLY A 183 -11.33 -72.57 -21.44
C GLY A 183 -12.10 -71.73 -20.40
N SER A 184 -13.31 -72.19 -20.07
CA SER A 184 -14.17 -71.58 -19.03
C SER A 184 -14.44 -72.56 -17.90
N THR A 185 -14.52 -72.08 -16.65
CA THR A 185 -14.97 -72.83 -15.48
C THR A 185 -16.25 -72.20 -14.96
N THR A 186 -17.34 -72.95 -14.86
CA THR A 186 -18.64 -72.51 -14.33
C THR A 186 -18.97 -73.28 -13.07
N ILE A 187 -19.32 -72.59 -11.99
CA ILE A 187 -19.75 -73.15 -10.71
C ILE A 187 -21.26 -72.92 -10.57
N ASN A 188 -22.02 -74.00 -10.50
CA ASN A 188 -23.49 -73.93 -10.47
C ASN A 188 -24.08 -73.74 -9.08
N ASN A 189 -23.46 -74.32 -8.04
CA ASN A 189 -24.04 -74.35 -6.70
C ASN A 189 -23.19 -73.61 -5.65
N GLN A 190 -21.95 -74.05 -5.42
CA GLN A 190 -21.14 -73.48 -4.31
C GLN A 190 -19.66 -73.30 -4.67
N LEU A 191 -19.14 -72.10 -4.46
CA LEU A 191 -17.72 -71.77 -4.55
C LEU A 191 -17.18 -71.47 -3.15
N ASN A 192 -16.30 -72.33 -2.63
CA ASN A 192 -15.65 -72.13 -1.34
C ASN A 192 -14.19 -71.76 -1.55
N LEU A 193 -13.85 -70.53 -1.22
CA LEU A 193 -12.47 -70.03 -1.11
C LEU A 193 -12.08 -70.12 0.36
N ASN A 194 -11.31 -71.17 0.68
CA ASN A 194 -10.83 -71.50 2.03
C ASN A 194 -9.32 -71.77 1.99
N SER A 195 -8.58 -71.55 3.09
CA SER A 195 -7.09 -71.58 3.20
C SER A 195 -6.34 -70.29 2.81
N SER A 196 -5.38 -69.89 3.64
CA SER A 196 -4.48 -68.74 3.42
C SER A 196 -3.46 -68.91 2.29
N SER A 197 -3.58 -69.97 1.48
CA SER A 197 -2.70 -70.17 0.33
C SER A 197 -3.19 -69.33 -0.86
N THR A 198 -2.24 -68.80 -1.61
CA THR A 198 -2.52 -68.02 -2.82
C THR A 198 -3.11 -68.92 -3.91
N LYS A 199 -4.04 -68.34 -4.66
CA LYS A 199 -4.79 -68.97 -5.74
C LYS A 199 -4.49 -68.19 -7.02
N SER A 200 -4.31 -68.88 -8.15
CA SER A 200 -3.97 -68.19 -9.41
C SER A 200 -5.03 -68.44 -10.47
N LEU A 201 -5.54 -67.38 -11.11
CA LEU A 201 -6.38 -67.45 -12.29
C LEU A 201 -5.63 -66.82 -13.48
N ASN A 202 -5.35 -67.58 -14.52
CA ASN A 202 -4.51 -67.12 -15.64
C ASN A 202 -5.20 -67.38 -16.98
N SER A 203 -5.50 -66.34 -17.75
CA SER A 203 -6.16 -66.38 -19.07
C SER A 203 -7.53 -67.11 -19.16
N ARG A 204 -8.04 -67.62 -18.04
CA ARG A 204 -9.27 -68.41 -17.94
C ARG A 204 -10.44 -67.55 -17.47
N THR A 205 -11.65 -67.91 -17.89
CA THR A 205 -12.89 -67.34 -17.35
C THR A 205 -13.45 -68.23 -16.23
N LEU A 206 -13.67 -67.69 -15.04
CA LEU A 206 -14.31 -68.33 -13.89
C LEU A 206 -15.69 -67.69 -13.64
N THR A 207 -16.76 -68.47 -13.70
CA THR A 207 -18.14 -67.99 -13.53
C THR A 207 -18.77 -68.64 -12.30
N ASN A 208 -19.23 -67.82 -11.35
CA ASN A 208 -20.00 -68.24 -10.18
C ASN A 208 -21.50 -67.95 -10.40
N ASN A 209 -22.30 -68.99 -10.65
CA ASN A 209 -23.76 -68.89 -10.73
C ASN A 209 -24.44 -69.09 -9.36
N GLY A 210 -23.76 -69.75 -8.43
CA GLY A 210 -24.29 -70.12 -7.13
C GLY A 210 -23.82 -69.21 -5.99
N THR A 211 -23.64 -69.79 -4.81
CA THR A 211 -23.17 -69.08 -3.61
C THR A 211 -21.66 -69.24 -3.45
N GLY A 212 -20.94 -68.13 -3.47
CA GLY A 212 -19.53 -68.02 -3.19
C GLY A 212 -19.28 -67.53 -1.76
N ILE A 213 -18.34 -68.16 -1.06
CA ILE A 213 -17.87 -67.74 0.27
C ILE A 213 -16.34 -67.69 0.27
N TRP A 214 -15.79 -66.53 0.61
CA TRP A 214 -14.35 -66.31 0.76
C TRP A 214 -14.02 -66.01 2.22
N THR A 215 -13.49 -67.03 2.91
CA THR A 215 -13.35 -67.04 4.37
C THR A 215 -11.93 -66.79 4.86
N ASP A 216 -10.92 -67.01 4.02
CA ASP A 216 -9.50 -66.94 4.38
C ASP A 216 -8.83 -65.64 3.89
N THR A 217 -7.56 -65.43 4.25
CA THR A 217 -6.72 -64.29 3.84
C THR A 217 -5.83 -64.58 2.62
N GLY A 218 -6.12 -65.61 1.83
CA GLY A 218 -5.31 -66.02 0.69
C GLY A 218 -5.82 -65.36 -0.60
N ASP A 219 -4.97 -64.53 -1.20
CA ASP A 219 -5.31 -63.74 -2.38
C ASP A 219 -5.48 -64.56 -3.65
N ILE A 220 -6.26 -64.02 -4.59
CA ILE A 220 -6.40 -64.55 -5.95
C ILE A 220 -5.61 -63.65 -6.91
N TYR A 221 -4.53 -64.20 -7.48
CA TYR A 221 -3.75 -63.55 -8.52
C TYR A 221 -4.36 -63.81 -9.90
N ALA A 222 -4.92 -62.78 -10.52
CA ALA A 222 -5.54 -62.83 -11.84
C ALA A 222 -4.60 -62.23 -12.90
N SER A 223 -4.19 -63.05 -13.89
CA SER A 223 -3.19 -62.71 -14.91
C SER A 223 -3.71 -62.90 -16.33
N ASN A 224 -3.08 -62.23 -17.31
CA ASN A 224 -3.31 -62.42 -18.74
C ASN A 224 -4.78 -62.33 -19.16
N ALA A 225 -5.47 -61.24 -18.79
CA ALA A 225 -6.89 -61.01 -19.09
C ALA A 225 -7.85 -62.09 -18.55
N ALA A 226 -7.49 -62.73 -17.42
CA ALA A 226 -8.41 -63.59 -16.67
C ALA A 226 -9.72 -62.85 -16.32
N VAL A 227 -10.84 -63.59 -16.34
CA VAL A 227 -12.18 -63.03 -16.09
C VAL A 227 -12.86 -63.76 -14.94
N PHE A 228 -13.38 -63.03 -13.97
CA PHE A 228 -14.30 -63.55 -12.96
C PHE A 228 -15.70 -62.97 -13.17
N ASN A 229 -16.70 -63.83 -13.34
CA ASN A 229 -18.10 -63.44 -13.45
C ASN A 229 -18.86 -63.90 -12.21
N ASN A 230 -19.26 -62.95 -11.37
CA ASN A 230 -20.21 -63.19 -10.29
C ASN A 230 -21.64 -62.94 -10.77
N ILE A 231 -22.34 -64.03 -11.09
CA ILE A 231 -23.76 -64.01 -11.48
C ILE A 231 -24.66 -64.30 -10.27
N GLY A 232 -24.21 -65.20 -9.38
CA GLY A 232 -24.87 -65.50 -8.11
C GLY A 232 -24.47 -64.53 -7.00
N SER A 233 -24.10 -65.06 -5.84
CA SER A 233 -23.61 -64.27 -4.71
C SER A 233 -22.15 -64.60 -4.42
N LEU A 234 -21.33 -63.62 -4.04
CA LEU A 234 -20.00 -63.85 -3.46
C LEU A 234 -19.90 -63.05 -2.16
N ASP A 235 -19.65 -63.73 -1.05
CA ASP A 235 -19.44 -63.11 0.26
C ASP A 235 -17.97 -63.19 0.67
N ILE A 236 -17.33 -62.02 0.76
CA ILE A 236 -15.95 -61.83 1.21
C ILE A 236 -15.98 -61.51 2.71
N GLN A 237 -15.53 -62.48 3.51
CA GLN A 237 -15.59 -62.45 4.98
C GLN A 237 -14.25 -62.07 5.63
N SER A 238 -13.22 -61.85 4.82
CA SER A 238 -11.84 -61.51 5.20
C SER A 238 -11.37 -60.24 4.47
N ASP A 239 -10.08 -59.90 4.59
CA ASP A 239 -9.42 -58.84 3.80
C ASP A 239 -8.55 -59.44 2.68
N ALA A 240 -9.01 -60.53 2.08
CA ALA A 240 -8.34 -61.12 0.93
C ALA A 240 -8.58 -60.30 -0.34
N ASP A 241 -7.60 -60.36 -1.23
CA ASP A 241 -7.53 -59.50 -2.41
C ASP A 241 -7.67 -60.29 -3.72
N TRP A 242 -8.36 -59.66 -4.66
CA TRP A 242 -8.26 -59.97 -6.08
C TRP A 242 -7.14 -59.10 -6.65
N GLU A 243 -5.96 -59.68 -6.82
CA GLU A 243 -4.76 -58.99 -7.26
C GLU A 243 -4.51 -59.16 -8.75
N ARG A 244 -3.96 -58.14 -9.39
CA ARG A 244 -3.49 -58.24 -10.77
C ARG A 244 -2.10 -58.88 -10.77
N GLY A 245 -2.02 -60.04 -11.40
CA GLY A 245 -0.75 -60.66 -11.75
C GLY A 245 -0.13 -60.07 -13.03
N SER A 246 0.57 -60.91 -13.80
CA SER A 246 1.28 -60.46 -15.00
C SER A 246 0.37 -60.39 -16.24
N GLY A 247 0.78 -59.57 -17.23
CA GLY A 247 0.09 -59.44 -18.52
C GLY A 247 -1.05 -58.43 -18.56
N ASP A 248 -2.03 -58.68 -19.43
CA ASP A 248 -3.21 -57.83 -19.63
C ASP A 248 -4.11 -57.80 -18.38
N ASN A 249 -4.79 -56.67 -18.16
CA ASN A 249 -5.60 -56.43 -16.97
C ASN A 249 -6.73 -57.47 -16.81
N PRO A 250 -6.88 -58.06 -15.62
CA PRO A 250 -8.00 -58.95 -15.33
C PRO A 250 -9.33 -58.17 -15.26
N ILE A 251 -10.44 -58.89 -15.43
CA ILE A 251 -11.80 -58.33 -15.39
C ILE A 251 -12.62 -59.04 -14.32
N PHE A 252 -13.19 -58.27 -13.40
CA PHE A 252 -14.16 -58.73 -12.42
C PHE A 252 -15.54 -58.15 -12.76
N ASN A 253 -16.48 -59.02 -13.15
CA ASN A 253 -17.85 -58.64 -13.48
C ASN A 253 -18.79 -59.07 -12.35
N ASN A 254 -19.47 -58.11 -11.73
CA ASN A 254 -20.55 -58.36 -10.78
C ASN A 254 -21.91 -58.04 -11.42
N SER A 255 -22.70 -59.08 -11.67
CA SER A 255 -24.09 -58.96 -12.13
C SER A 255 -25.11 -59.47 -11.11
N GLY A 256 -24.65 -60.28 -10.15
CA GLY A 256 -25.42 -60.67 -8.97
C GLY A 256 -25.11 -59.79 -7.74
N THR A 257 -24.84 -60.41 -6.61
CA THR A 257 -24.54 -59.71 -5.35
C THR A 257 -23.11 -59.99 -4.89
N LEU A 258 -22.31 -58.94 -4.71
CA LEU A 258 -21.02 -58.99 -4.05
C LEU A 258 -21.18 -58.43 -2.64
N ILE A 259 -20.78 -59.19 -1.63
CA ILE A 259 -20.95 -58.85 -0.21
C ILE A 259 -19.57 -58.80 0.44
N LYS A 260 -19.29 -57.74 1.20
CA LYS A 260 -18.19 -57.68 2.17
C LYS A 260 -18.81 -57.72 3.57
N SER A 261 -18.59 -58.81 4.30
CA SER A 261 -19.25 -59.07 5.59
C SER A 261 -18.30 -59.24 6.78
N GLY A 262 -16.98 -59.18 6.57
CA GLY A 262 -15.97 -59.23 7.63
C GLY A 262 -14.77 -58.34 7.33
N GLY A 263 -13.66 -58.49 8.08
CA GLY A 263 -12.40 -57.76 7.86
C GLY A 263 -12.25 -56.40 8.55
N ASN A 264 -11.08 -55.78 8.37
CA ASN A 264 -10.68 -54.52 8.99
C ASN A 264 -11.40 -53.31 8.36
N THR A 265 -11.62 -52.28 9.18
CA THR A 265 -12.28 -51.03 8.77
C THR A 265 -11.29 -49.89 8.46
N GLU A 266 -9.99 -50.14 8.63
CA GLU A 266 -8.95 -49.14 8.37
C GLU A 266 -8.60 -49.07 6.88
N SER A 267 -8.19 -47.89 6.40
CA SER A 267 -8.00 -47.64 4.96
C SER A 267 -6.82 -48.38 4.33
N ASN A 268 -5.92 -48.94 5.15
CA ASN A 268 -4.71 -49.61 4.67
C ASN A 268 -4.86 -51.14 4.64
N ASP A 269 -5.96 -51.65 5.22
CA ASP A 269 -6.29 -53.07 5.31
C ASP A 269 -7.71 -53.24 4.74
N SER A 270 -7.84 -53.35 3.42
CA SER A 270 -9.11 -53.46 2.71
C SER A 270 -9.08 -54.58 1.71
N SER A 271 -10.20 -55.29 1.50
CA SER A 271 -10.31 -56.15 0.33
C SER A 271 -10.22 -55.32 -0.93
N LEU A 272 -9.21 -55.63 -1.74
CA LEU A 272 -8.85 -54.99 -2.98
C LEU A 272 -9.40 -55.77 -4.17
N ILE A 273 -10.05 -55.08 -5.10
CA ILE A 273 -10.27 -55.59 -6.46
C ILE A 273 -9.41 -54.81 -7.43
N GLU A 274 -8.33 -55.43 -7.88
CA GLU A 274 -7.43 -54.87 -8.88
C GLU A 274 -7.82 -55.26 -10.32
N GLY A 275 -7.69 -54.30 -11.24
CA GLY A 275 -8.05 -54.47 -12.65
C GLY A 275 -9.40 -53.84 -12.98
N LYS A 276 -10.04 -54.31 -14.05
CA LYS A 276 -11.31 -53.72 -14.49
C LYS A 276 -12.47 -54.29 -13.68
N PHE A 277 -13.22 -53.44 -12.98
CA PHE A 277 -14.42 -53.84 -12.24
C PHE A 277 -15.69 -53.34 -12.95
N ASN A 278 -16.61 -54.24 -13.28
CA ASN A 278 -17.92 -53.85 -13.83
C ASN A 278 -19.03 -54.28 -12.87
N ASN A 279 -19.80 -53.31 -12.36
CA ASN A 279 -20.96 -53.59 -11.51
C ASN A 279 -22.27 -53.27 -12.23
N THR A 280 -23.04 -54.32 -12.53
CA THR A 280 -24.43 -54.22 -13.02
C THR A 280 -25.43 -54.72 -11.99
N GLY A 281 -24.95 -55.40 -10.94
CA GLY A 281 -25.74 -55.92 -9.82
C GLY A 281 -25.61 -55.06 -8.56
N ASN A 282 -25.42 -55.70 -7.40
CA ASN A 282 -25.30 -55.01 -6.11
C ASN A 282 -23.95 -55.27 -5.45
N LEU A 283 -23.32 -54.22 -4.89
CA LEU A 283 -22.18 -54.32 -3.98
C LEU A 283 -22.61 -53.87 -2.58
N GLN A 284 -22.66 -54.83 -1.65
CA GLN A 284 -23.04 -54.61 -0.25
C GLN A 284 -21.81 -54.67 0.65
N ILE A 285 -21.46 -53.55 1.28
CA ILE A 285 -20.38 -53.48 2.26
C ILE A 285 -21.04 -53.39 3.64
N ASN A 286 -21.25 -54.55 4.25
CA ASN A 286 -21.91 -54.68 5.55
C ASN A 286 -20.94 -54.47 6.71
N GLN A 287 -19.66 -54.79 6.51
CA GLN A 287 -18.56 -54.58 7.45
C GLN A 287 -17.25 -54.38 6.67
N GLY A 288 -16.27 -53.71 7.28
CA GLY A 288 -14.90 -53.62 6.76
C GLY A 288 -14.71 -52.55 5.68
N SER A 289 -13.54 -52.58 5.06
CA SER A 289 -13.13 -51.69 3.95
C SER A 289 -13.09 -52.46 2.63
N PHE A 290 -13.62 -51.85 1.57
CA PHE A 290 -13.63 -52.41 0.21
C PHE A 290 -13.09 -51.38 -0.78
N GLN A 291 -12.03 -51.75 -1.51
CA GLN A 291 -11.30 -50.87 -2.41
C GLN A 291 -11.38 -51.36 -3.85
N LEU A 292 -11.83 -50.49 -4.75
CA LEU A 292 -11.71 -50.68 -6.19
C LEU A 292 -10.39 -50.05 -6.65
N TYR A 293 -9.52 -50.85 -7.27
CA TYR A 293 -8.19 -50.43 -7.72
C TYR A 293 -7.97 -50.63 -9.22
N GLY A 294 -8.42 -49.66 -10.00
CA GLY A 294 -8.44 -49.71 -11.46
C GLY A 294 -9.75 -49.21 -12.06
N ASP A 295 -9.83 -49.23 -13.38
CA ASP A 295 -11.00 -48.72 -14.11
C ASP A 295 -12.28 -49.45 -13.70
N SER A 296 -13.36 -48.70 -13.48
CA SER A 296 -14.66 -49.31 -13.20
C SER A 296 -15.80 -48.68 -13.98
N ASN A 297 -16.76 -49.51 -14.37
CA ASN A 297 -18.00 -49.08 -15.01
C ASN A 297 -19.20 -49.65 -14.26
N ASN A 298 -20.01 -48.77 -13.68
CA ASN A 298 -20.99 -49.16 -12.68
C ASN A 298 -22.37 -48.62 -13.06
N THR A 299 -23.30 -49.54 -13.33
CA THR A 299 -24.73 -49.25 -13.54
C THR A 299 -25.59 -49.78 -12.40
N GLY A 300 -25.01 -50.64 -11.54
CA GLY A 300 -25.64 -51.22 -10.36
C GLY A 300 -25.41 -50.43 -9.07
N ASP A 301 -26.00 -50.92 -7.98
CA ASP A 301 -26.06 -50.23 -6.69
C ASP A 301 -24.89 -50.58 -5.76
N PHE A 302 -24.58 -49.63 -4.87
CA PHE A 302 -23.63 -49.75 -3.77
C PHE A 302 -24.33 -49.39 -2.45
N SER A 303 -24.29 -50.29 -1.46
CA SER A 303 -24.78 -50.01 -0.11
C SER A 303 -23.64 -50.12 0.91
N VAL A 304 -23.36 -49.05 1.65
CA VAL A 304 -22.26 -48.98 2.62
C VAL A 304 -22.82 -48.85 4.03
N ALA A 305 -22.68 -49.90 4.84
CA ALA A 305 -23.18 -49.92 6.22
C ALA A 305 -22.36 -49.01 7.15
N ASN A 306 -22.92 -48.72 8.32
CA ASN A 306 -22.24 -47.92 9.34
C ASN A 306 -20.87 -48.54 9.70
N ASN A 307 -19.86 -47.70 9.97
CA ASN A 307 -18.47 -48.10 10.22
C ASN A 307 -17.78 -48.89 9.09
N SER A 308 -18.37 -48.94 7.89
CA SER A 308 -17.74 -49.54 6.71
C SER A 308 -17.18 -48.47 5.76
N LEU A 309 -16.24 -48.85 4.91
CA LEU A 309 -15.56 -47.94 3.96
C LEU A 309 -15.65 -48.48 2.53
N LEU A 310 -16.14 -47.64 1.61
CA LEU A 310 -15.97 -47.83 0.16
C LEU A 310 -14.87 -46.89 -0.35
N GLN A 311 -13.90 -47.43 -1.08
CA GLN A 311 -12.80 -46.64 -1.63
C GLN A 311 -12.67 -46.83 -3.15
N PHE A 312 -12.58 -45.70 -3.85
CA PHE A 312 -12.25 -45.61 -5.27
C PHE A 312 -10.81 -45.09 -5.41
N SER A 313 -9.89 -45.95 -5.87
CA SER A 313 -8.47 -45.66 -5.91
C SER A 313 -7.87 -46.11 -7.23
N ASN A 314 -7.01 -45.30 -7.86
CA ASN A 314 -6.41 -45.57 -9.17
C ASN A 314 -7.42 -45.84 -10.33
N GLY A 315 -7.01 -45.57 -11.56
CA GLY A 315 -7.90 -45.69 -12.73
C GLY A 315 -9.05 -44.67 -12.76
N ILE A 316 -10.01 -44.91 -13.66
CA ILE A 316 -11.20 -44.05 -13.86
C ILE A 316 -12.45 -44.82 -13.46
N HIS A 317 -13.24 -44.24 -12.55
CA HIS A 317 -14.48 -44.84 -12.07
C HIS A 317 -15.69 -44.11 -12.65
N GLN A 318 -16.56 -44.86 -13.34
CA GLN A 318 -17.81 -44.35 -13.89
C GLN A 318 -19.00 -44.92 -13.12
N LEU A 319 -19.79 -44.04 -12.53
CA LEU A 319 -21.06 -44.36 -11.89
C LEU A 319 -22.18 -43.77 -12.75
N GLU A 320 -22.74 -44.62 -13.59
CA GLU A 320 -23.74 -44.27 -14.60
C GLU A 320 -25.08 -43.87 -13.96
N ASN A 321 -25.98 -43.25 -14.74
CA ASN A 321 -27.25 -42.69 -14.24
C ASN A 321 -28.10 -43.66 -13.41
N ASN A 322 -28.05 -44.96 -13.70
CA ASN A 322 -28.84 -45.98 -13.01
C ASN A 322 -28.19 -46.50 -11.72
N SER A 323 -26.93 -46.14 -11.45
CA SER A 323 -26.23 -46.53 -10.23
C SER A 323 -26.67 -45.68 -9.03
N SER A 324 -26.46 -46.22 -7.83
CA SER A 324 -26.60 -45.46 -6.60
C SER A 324 -25.51 -45.82 -5.59
N ILE A 325 -25.10 -44.84 -4.78
CA ILE A 325 -24.32 -45.05 -3.55
C ILE A 325 -25.19 -44.61 -2.37
N THR A 326 -25.49 -45.52 -1.46
CA THR A 326 -26.34 -45.27 -0.28
C THR A 326 -25.78 -45.88 1.00
N GLY A 327 -26.28 -45.43 2.15
CA GLY A 327 -25.97 -46.00 3.47
C GLY A 327 -25.26 -45.05 4.43
N ALA A 328 -24.89 -45.56 5.60
CA ALA A 328 -24.31 -44.77 6.69
C ALA A 328 -22.78 -44.82 6.78
N GLY A 329 -22.13 -45.60 5.91
CA GLY A 329 -20.68 -45.74 5.89
C GLY A 329 -19.94 -44.57 5.26
N LYS A 330 -18.61 -44.68 5.24
CA LYS A 330 -17.70 -43.70 4.65
C LYS A 330 -17.42 -44.04 3.18
N VAL A 331 -17.31 -43.01 2.34
CA VAL A 331 -16.85 -43.16 0.95
C VAL A 331 -15.61 -42.29 0.74
N LYS A 332 -14.57 -42.87 0.13
CA LYS A 332 -13.31 -42.19 -0.15
C LYS A 332 -12.98 -42.24 -1.65
N PHE A 333 -12.72 -41.08 -2.23
CA PHE A 333 -12.28 -40.92 -3.62
C PHE A 333 -10.82 -40.46 -3.65
N ASN A 334 -9.97 -41.30 -4.26
CA ASN A 334 -8.53 -41.05 -4.46
C ASN A 334 -8.14 -41.11 -5.94
N ALA A 335 -9.14 -41.06 -6.83
CA ALA A 335 -9.00 -41.28 -8.26
C ALA A 335 -10.10 -40.52 -9.03
N ASP A 336 -9.95 -40.46 -10.35
CA ASP A 336 -10.94 -39.81 -11.20
C ASP A 336 -12.26 -40.59 -11.16
N THR A 337 -13.33 -39.92 -10.72
CA THR A 337 -14.64 -40.55 -10.52
C THR A 337 -15.75 -39.65 -11.04
N ASN A 338 -16.55 -40.13 -12.00
CA ASN A 338 -17.76 -39.41 -12.43
C ASN A 338 -19.00 -40.06 -11.85
N ILE A 339 -19.81 -39.27 -11.16
CA ILE A 339 -21.03 -39.72 -10.48
C ILE A 339 -22.22 -39.08 -11.19
N ALA A 340 -22.79 -39.83 -12.13
CA ALA A 340 -24.04 -39.48 -12.80
C ALA A 340 -25.26 -40.07 -12.06
N GLY A 341 -25.06 -41.20 -11.38
CA GLY A 341 -26.05 -41.84 -10.51
C GLY A 341 -26.41 -41.06 -9.25
N THR A 342 -27.22 -41.68 -8.39
CA THR A 342 -27.65 -41.09 -7.10
C THR A 342 -26.55 -41.22 -6.05
N TYR A 343 -26.19 -40.13 -5.39
CA TYR A 343 -25.27 -40.13 -4.25
C TYR A 343 -26.00 -39.69 -2.96
N ASN A 344 -26.28 -40.63 -2.06
CA ASN A 344 -27.05 -40.39 -0.84
C ASN A 344 -26.49 -41.19 0.36
N ILE A 345 -25.27 -40.83 0.76
CA ILE A 345 -24.61 -41.36 1.95
C ILE A 345 -24.90 -40.47 3.15
N THR A 346 -25.18 -41.05 4.31
CA THR A 346 -25.33 -40.31 5.57
C THR A 346 -24.03 -40.24 6.39
N GLY A 347 -22.99 -40.98 5.99
CA GLY A 347 -21.65 -40.92 6.56
C GLY A 347 -20.72 -39.90 5.87
N ASN A 348 -19.42 -40.04 6.10
CA ASN A 348 -18.42 -39.10 5.61
C ASN A 348 -18.06 -39.37 4.15
N THR A 349 -17.92 -38.30 3.38
CA THR A 349 -17.25 -38.31 2.06
C THR A 349 -15.84 -37.74 2.21
N GLU A 350 -14.83 -38.44 1.70
CA GLU A 350 -13.44 -37.96 1.68
C GLU A 350 -12.93 -37.92 0.24
N ILE A 351 -12.32 -36.81 -0.15
CA ILE A 351 -11.67 -36.64 -1.44
C ILE A 351 -10.24 -36.18 -1.18
N SER A 352 -9.28 -36.98 -1.61
CA SER A 352 -7.85 -36.71 -1.33
C SER A 352 -7.00 -36.61 -2.60
N ASN A 353 -7.45 -37.16 -3.73
CA ASN A 353 -6.75 -37.09 -5.00
C ASN A 353 -7.73 -37.32 -6.18
N GLY A 354 -7.27 -37.07 -7.40
CA GLY A 354 -8.06 -37.21 -8.63
C GLY A 354 -9.18 -36.17 -8.73
N THR A 355 -10.04 -36.34 -9.72
CA THR A 355 -11.19 -35.48 -10.00
C THR A 355 -12.49 -36.22 -9.73
N THR A 356 -13.28 -35.76 -8.76
CA THR A 356 -14.63 -36.29 -8.48
C THR A 356 -15.69 -35.34 -9.05
N ASN A 357 -16.46 -35.80 -10.03
CA ASN A 357 -17.51 -35.02 -10.68
C ASN A 357 -18.89 -35.47 -10.19
N PHE A 358 -19.58 -34.61 -9.42
CA PHE A 358 -20.98 -34.78 -9.07
C PHE A 358 -21.86 -34.18 -10.18
N ASN A 359 -22.43 -35.04 -11.00
CA ASN A 359 -23.24 -34.65 -12.16
C ASN A 359 -24.75 -34.60 -11.86
N SER A 360 -25.15 -34.90 -10.63
CA SER A 360 -26.54 -34.85 -10.14
C SER A 360 -26.60 -34.09 -8.80
N ASN A 361 -27.81 -33.69 -8.37
CA ASN A 361 -27.97 -33.04 -7.07
C ASN A 361 -27.52 -33.99 -5.96
N SER A 362 -26.65 -33.51 -5.07
CA SER A 362 -26.08 -34.32 -3.99
C SER A 362 -26.37 -33.71 -2.62
N ILE A 363 -26.65 -34.55 -1.64
CA ILE A 363 -26.76 -34.17 -0.23
C ILE A 363 -25.64 -34.90 0.51
N ILE A 364 -24.70 -34.13 1.06
CA ILE A 364 -23.49 -34.66 1.69
C ILE A 364 -23.42 -34.15 3.12
N PRO A 365 -23.56 -35.00 4.15
CA PRO A 365 -23.49 -34.53 5.53
C PRO A 365 -22.11 -33.96 5.88
N ILE A 366 -21.04 -34.68 5.53
CA ILE A 366 -19.67 -34.24 5.78
C ILE A 366 -18.82 -34.50 4.54
N LEU A 367 -18.19 -33.45 4.00
CA LEU A 367 -17.19 -33.55 2.95
C LEU A 367 -15.82 -33.11 3.48
N ASN A 368 -14.85 -34.02 3.46
CA ASN A 368 -13.45 -33.73 3.75
C ASN A 368 -12.68 -33.65 2.43
N LEU A 369 -12.21 -32.45 2.06
CA LEU A 369 -11.38 -32.22 0.89
C LEU A 369 -9.94 -31.95 1.32
N THR A 370 -9.11 -32.97 1.18
CA THR A 370 -7.68 -32.95 1.57
C THR A 370 -6.73 -32.88 0.37
N GLY A 371 -7.26 -32.94 -0.86
CA GLY A 371 -6.54 -32.82 -2.12
C GLY A 371 -7.46 -33.09 -3.33
N GLY A 372 -6.91 -33.11 -4.54
CA GLY A 372 -7.69 -33.35 -5.77
C GLY A 372 -8.65 -32.22 -6.16
N THR A 373 -9.59 -32.54 -7.06
CA THR A 373 -10.61 -31.61 -7.59
C THR A 373 -12.00 -32.21 -7.38
N VAL A 374 -12.95 -31.39 -6.93
CA VAL A 374 -14.38 -31.73 -6.85
C VAL A 374 -15.14 -30.78 -7.76
N THR A 375 -15.87 -31.33 -8.72
CA THR A 375 -16.73 -30.54 -9.61
C THR A 375 -18.18 -30.79 -9.24
N PHE A 376 -18.90 -29.74 -8.86
CA PHE A 376 -20.35 -29.80 -8.71
C PHE A 376 -21.00 -29.14 -9.93
N ASN A 377 -21.50 -29.97 -10.85
CA ASN A 377 -22.16 -29.48 -12.07
C ASN A 377 -23.63 -29.09 -11.83
N ASN A 378 -24.20 -29.54 -10.70
CA ASN A 378 -25.57 -29.26 -10.27
C ASN A 378 -25.62 -28.86 -8.80
N ASN A 379 -26.79 -28.43 -8.33
CA ASN A 379 -26.96 -27.89 -6.98
C ASN A 379 -26.75 -28.97 -5.92
N SER A 380 -25.93 -28.67 -4.91
CA SER A 380 -25.62 -29.61 -3.83
C SER A 380 -25.70 -28.95 -2.47
N THR A 381 -26.13 -29.72 -1.47
CA THR A 381 -26.19 -29.28 -0.07
C THR A 381 -25.18 -30.06 0.76
N ILE A 382 -24.40 -29.35 1.57
CA ILE A 382 -23.36 -29.94 2.42
C ILE A 382 -23.57 -29.46 3.86
N SER A 383 -23.77 -30.35 4.83
CA SER A 383 -23.94 -29.89 6.22
C SER A 383 -22.60 -29.39 6.80
N GLN A 384 -21.51 -30.10 6.56
CA GLN A 384 -20.17 -29.66 6.95
C GLN A 384 -19.16 -29.88 5.82
N LEU A 385 -18.50 -28.81 5.39
CA LEU A 385 -17.36 -28.87 4.46
C LEU A 385 -16.07 -28.59 5.21
N ASN A 386 -15.12 -29.51 5.15
CA ASN A 386 -13.75 -29.31 5.65
C ASN A 386 -12.80 -29.29 4.45
N GLN A 387 -12.36 -28.11 4.04
CA GLN A 387 -11.43 -27.95 2.93
C GLN A 387 -10.07 -27.51 3.45
N SER A 388 -9.11 -28.44 3.47
CA SER A 388 -7.72 -28.15 3.85
C SER A 388 -6.79 -28.01 2.63
N SER A 389 -7.19 -28.55 1.49
CA SER A 389 -6.50 -28.42 0.20
C SER A 389 -7.47 -28.69 -0.95
N GLY A 390 -6.97 -28.92 -2.15
CA GLY A 390 -7.75 -29.27 -3.33
C GLY A 390 -8.58 -28.11 -3.90
N THR A 391 -9.31 -28.40 -4.98
CA THR A 391 -10.13 -27.42 -5.70
C THR A 391 -11.59 -27.85 -5.69
N ILE A 392 -12.50 -26.94 -5.34
CA ILE A 392 -13.93 -27.08 -5.62
C ILE A 392 -14.24 -26.20 -6.84
N THR A 393 -14.92 -26.76 -7.83
CA THR A 393 -15.27 -26.06 -9.07
C THR A 393 -16.65 -26.49 -9.61
N GLY A 394 -17.01 -25.99 -10.79
CA GLY A 394 -18.28 -26.25 -11.45
C GLY A 394 -19.30 -25.12 -11.29
N ASP A 395 -20.35 -25.21 -12.10
CA ASP A 395 -21.37 -24.18 -12.25
C ASP A 395 -22.54 -24.34 -11.24
N GLY A 396 -22.61 -25.48 -10.54
CA GLY A 396 -23.63 -25.75 -9.55
C GLY A 396 -23.55 -24.85 -8.31
N SER A 397 -24.70 -24.51 -7.74
CA SER A 397 -24.76 -23.79 -6.46
C SER A 397 -24.52 -24.75 -5.29
N LEU A 398 -23.71 -24.33 -4.33
CA LEU A 398 -23.44 -25.05 -3.09
C LEU A 398 -24.10 -24.33 -1.92
N THR A 399 -24.91 -25.05 -1.16
CA THR A 399 -25.43 -24.59 0.14
C THR A 399 -24.73 -25.37 1.23
N ILE A 400 -24.06 -24.65 2.14
CA ILE A 400 -23.25 -25.23 3.20
C ILE A 400 -23.75 -24.72 4.55
N GLU A 401 -23.93 -25.58 5.54
CA GLU A 401 -24.26 -25.09 6.90
C GLU A 401 -22.99 -24.60 7.60
N THR A 402 -21.99 -25.47 7.76
CA THR A 402 -20.69 -25.14 8.36
C THR A 402 -19.55 -25.35 7.37
N PHE A 403 -18.77 -24.31 7.10
CA PHE A 403 -17.60 -24.38 6.24
C PHE A 403 -16.31 -24.10 7.01
N ASN A 404 -15.48 -25.13 7.18
CA ASN A 404 -14.12 -25.02 7.70
C ASN A 404 -13.14 -24.92 6.53
N TRP A 405 -12.78 -23.69 6.18
CA TRP A 405 -11.89 -23.42 5.06
C TRP A 405 -10.49 -23.14 5.59
N SER A 406 -9.65 -24.17 5.58
CA SER A 406 -8.27 -24.11 6.09
C SER A 406 -7.23 -23.99 4.98
N GLY A 407 -7.59 -24.29 3.72
CA GLY A 407 -6.74 -24.10 2.54
C GLY A 407 -7.47 -24.47 1.24
N GLY A 408 -6.78 -24.41 0.10
CA GLY A 408 -7.33 -24.82 -1.20
C GLY A 408 -8.08 -23.72 -1.96
N THR A 409 -8.72 -24.13 -3.06
CA THR A 409 -9.33 -23.23 -4.06
C THR A 409 -10.83 -23.44 -4.18
N LEU A 410 -11.59 -22.35 -4.22
CA LEU A 410 -12.96 -22.28 -4.72
C LEU A 410 -12.94 -21.60 -6.09
N SER A 411 -13.42 -22.30 -7.14
CA SER A 411 -13.43 -21.78 -8.51
C SER A 411 -14.74 -22.07 -9.25
N GLY A 412 -14.81 -21.67 -10.52
CA GLY A 412 -15.98 -21.89 -11.40
C GLY A 412 -17.05 -20.81 -11.26
N SER A 413 -18.04 -20.83 -12.17
CA SER A 413 -19.06 -19.79 -12.24
C SER A 413 -20.21 -19.93 -11.22
N GLY A 414 -20.27 -21.06 -10.51
CA GLY A 414 -21.30 -21.31 -9.50
C GLY A 414 -21.19 -20.41 -8.26
N SER A 415 -22.13 -20.56 -7.33
CA SER A 415 -22.17 -19.83 -6.06
C SER A 415 -22.01 -20.77 -4.86
N THR A 416 -21.32 -20.34 -3.80
CA THR A 416 -21.26 -21.02 -2.51
C THR A 416 -21.95 -20.14 -1.46
N THR A 417 -22.96 -20.67 -0.77
CA THR A 417 -23.67 -19.99 0.33
C THR A 417 -23.45 -20.74 1.63
N ILE A 418 -23.01 -20.04 2.67
CA ILE A 418 -22.83 -20.55 4.04
C ILE A 418 -23.97 -20.03 4.90
N ASN A 419 -24.78 -20.92 5.45
CA ASN A 419 -25.97 -20.57 6.22
C ASN A 419 -25.70 -20.33 7.70
N ASN A 420 -24.77 -21.08 8.32
CA ASN A 420 -24.57 -21.03 9.76
C ASN A 420 -23.18 -20.52 10.16
N GLN A 421 -22.09 -21.18 9.75
CA GLN A 421 -20.75 -20.83 10.24
C GLN A 421 -19.66 -20.94 9.16
N LEU A 422 -18.86 -19.88 9.01
CA LEU A 422 -17.65 -19.85 8.19
C LEU A 422 -16.42 -19.75 9.11
N ASN A 423 -15.58 -20.79 9.13
CA ASN A 423 -14.35 -20.82 9.92
C ASN A 423 -13.13 -20.74 9.02
N LEU A 424 -12.32 -19.71 9.23
CA LEU A 424 -11.01 -19.48 8.63
C LEU A 424 -9.99 -19.60 9.78
N ASN A 425 -9.39 -20.79 9.92
CA ASN A 425 -8.57 -21.17 11.09
C ASN A 425 -7.26 -21.94 10.78
N SER A 426 -6.61 -21.67 9.65
CA SER A 426 -5.29 -22.14 9.26
C SER A 426 -4.50 -21.06 8.52
N SER A 427 -3.19 -20.96 8.80
CA SER A 427 -2.26 -20.03 8.14
C SER A 427 -1.98 -20.30 6.66
N SER A 428 -2.57 -21.35 6.07
CA SER A 428 -2.42 -21.62 4.64
C SER A 428 -3.23 -20.61 3.83
N THR A 429 -2.69 -20.21 2.68
CA THR A 429 -3.42 -19.34 1.74
C THR A 429 -4.64 -20.05 1.16
N LYS A 430 -5.70 -19.28 0.92
CA LYS A 430 -6.95 -19.74 0.31
C LYS A 430 -7.16 -18.99 -1.00
N SER A 431 -7.80 -19.60 -1.99
CA SER A 431 -8.08 -18.93 -3.26
C SER A 431 -9.57 -18.93 -3.58
N LEU A 432 -10.12 -17.76 -3.92
CA LEU A 432 -11.44 -17.61 -4.51
C LEU A 432 -11.28 -17.09 -5.95
N ASN A 433 -11.76 -17.83 -6.94
CA ASN A 433 -11.50 -17.52 -8.34
C ASN A 433 -12.79 -17.58 -9.16
N SER A 434 -13.26 -16.45 -9.70
CA SER A 434 -14.51 -16.34 -10.51
C SER A 434 -15.83 -16.75 -9.83
N ARG A 435 -15.78 -17.32 -8.62
CA ARG A 435 -16.92 -17.81 -7.85
C ARG A 435 -17.45 -16.74 -6.89
N THR A 436 -18.76 -16.78 -6.62
CA THR A 436 -19.38 -15.98 -5.57
C THR A 436 -19.47 -16.78 -4.27
N LEU A 437 -18.91 -16.25 -3.17
CA LEU A 437 -18.98 -16.80 -1.82
C LEU A 437 -19.88 -15.90 -0.96
N THR A 438 -20.97 -16.44 -0.41
CA THR A 438 -21.93 -15.71 0.41
C THR A 438 -21.95 -16.27 1.84
N ASN A 439 -21.68 -15.41 2.82
CA ASN A 439 -21.78 -15.74 4.24
C ASN A 439 -23.06 -15.14 4.83
N ASN A 440 -24.07 -15.97 5.10
CA ASN A 440 -25.31 -15.58 5.79
C ASN A 440 -25.20 -15.71 7.32
N GLY A 441 -24.26 -16.53 7.79
CA GLY A 441 -24.09 -16.86 9.19
C GLY A 441 -22.95 -16.10 9.88
N THR A 442 -22.33 -16.73 10.86
CA THR A 442 -21.18 -16.19 11.60
C THR A 442 -19.87 -16.65 10.98
N GLY A 443 -19.06 -15.70 10.51
CA GLY A 443 -17.71 -15.88 10.03
C GLY A 443 -16.68 -15.53 11.10
N ILE A 444 -15.65 -16.38 11.27
CA ILE A 444 -14.53 -16.15 12.17
C ILE A 444 -13.23 -16.39 11.39
N TRP A 445 -12.35 -15.38 11.36
CA TRP A 445 -11.04 -15.42 10.73
C TRP A 445 -9.95 -15.21 11.77
N THR A 446 -9.42 -16.32 12.27
CA THR A 446 -8.51 -16.37 13.43
C THR A 446 -7.02 -16.44 13.07
N ASP A 447 -6.69 -16.96 11.90
CA ASP A 447 -5.30 -17.20 11.47
C ASP A 447 -4.74 -16.07 10.58
N THR A 448 -3.49 -16.19 10.16
CA THR A 448 -2.78 -15.22 9.29
C THR A 448 -2.75 -15.61 7.80
N GLY A 449 -3.57 -16.55 7.36
CA GLY A 449 -3.60 -17.04 5.98
C GLY A 449 -4.54 -16.21 5.12
N ASP A 450 -3.97 -15.57 4.09
CA ASP A 450 -4.72 -14.65 3.22
C ASP A 450 -5.68 -15.37 2.27
N ILE A 451 -6.70 -14.63 1.82
CA ILE A 451 -7.62 -15.05 0.76
C ILE A 451 -7.26 -14.29 -0.52
N TYR A 452 -6.77 -15.02 -1.53
CA TYR A 452 -6.50 -14.49 -2.86
C TYR A 452 -7.75 -14.58 -3.73
N ALA A 453 -8.35 -13.43 -4.03
CA ALA A 453 -9.53 -13.30 -4.85
C ALA A 453 -9.17 -12.87 -6.30
N SER A 454 -9.49 -13.71 -7.28
CA SER A 454 -9.11 -13.53 -8.70
C SER A 454 -10.31 -13.56 -9.64
N ASN A 455 -10.15 -13.00 -10.84
CA ASN A 455 -11.11 -13.09 -11.95
C ASN A 455 -12.54 -12.67 -11.57
N ALA A 456 -12.70 -11.47 -10.99
CA ALA A 456 -13.99 -10.93 -10.55
C ALA A 456 -14.73 -11.80 -9.51
N ALA A 457 -14.00 -12.56 -8.69
CA ALA A 457 -14.55 -13.24 -7.53
C ALA A 457 -15.32 -12.27 -6.61
N VAL A 458 -16.41 -12.76 -6.01
CA VAL A 458 -17.29 -11.94 -5.15
C VAL A 458 -17.42 -12.58 -3.77
N PHE A 459 -17.21 -11.79 -2.72
CA PHE A 459 -17.57 -12.17 -1.34
C PHE A 459 -18.72 -11.30 -0.84
N ASN A 460 -19.82 -11.94 -0.44
CA ASN A 460 -20.97 -11.27 0.16
C ASN A 460 -21.05 -11.61 1.64
N ASN A 461 -20.74 -10.65 2.51
CA ASN A 461 -21.00 -10.75 3.94
C ASN A 461 -22.40 -10.22 4.25
N ILE A 462 -23.36 -11.12 4.43
CA ILE A 462 -24.74 -10.81 4.82
C ILE A 462 -24.93 -10.98 6.34
N GLY A 463 -24.27 -11.99 6.91
CA GLY A 463 -24.18 -12.20 8.36
C GLY A 463 -23.07 -11.38 9.00
N SER A 464 -22.29 -12.00 9.89
CA SER A 464 -21.13 -11.36 10.52
C SER A 464 -19.83 -11.97 10.04
N LEU A 465 -18.75 -11.20 9.90
CA LEU A 465 -17.39 -11.71 9.74
C LEU A 465 -16.47 -11.01 10.72
N ASP A 466 -15.84 -11.77 11.62
CA ASP A 466 -14.87 -11.25 12.59
C ASP A 466 -13.44 -11.64 12.22
N ILE A 467 -12.63 -10.64 11.88
CA ILE A 467 -11.21 -10.75 11.57
C ILE A 467 -10.43 -10.51 12.86
N GLN A 468 -9.84 -11.57 13.40
CA GLN A 468 -9.14 -11.59 14.69
C GLN A 468 -7.61 -11.54 14.55
N SER A 469 -7.11 -11.46 13.32
CA SER A 469 -5.68 -11.44 12.96
C SER A 469 -5.36 -10.24 12.06
N ASP A 470 -4.19 -10.26 11.41
CA ASP A 470 -3.80 -9.34 10.33
C ASP A 470 -3.83 -10.03 8.96
N ALA A 471 -4.74 -11.00 8.77
CA ALA A 471 -4.93 -11.65 7.48
C ALA A 471 -5.62 -10.71 6.48
N ASP A 472 -5.32 -10.94 5.20
CA ASP A 472 -5.69 -10.04 4.11
C ASP A 472 -6.63 -10.69 3.11
N TRP A 473 -7.55 -9.87 2.59
CA TRP A 473 -8.25 -10.15 1.34
C TRP A 473 -7.44 -9.51 0.22
N GLU A 474 -6.70 -10.33 -0.52
CA GLU A 474 -5.78 -9.89 -1.56
C GLU A 474 -6.37 -10.05 -2.95
N ARG A 475 -6.02 -9.12 -3.84
CA ARG A 475 -6.33 -9.29 -5.26
C ARG A 475 -5.30 -10.19 -5.90
N GLY A 476 -5.79 -11.30 -6.45
CA GLY A 476 -5.00 -12.16 -7.33
C GLY A 476 -4.97 -11.65 -8.77
N SER A 477 -5.07 -12.57 -9.73
CA SER A 477 -4.99 -12.23 -11.16
C SER A 477 -6.36 -11.88 -11.77
N GLY A 478 -6.34 -11.21 -12.93
CA GLY A 478 -7.55 -10.87 -13.70
C GLY A 478 -8.30 -9.64 -13.20
N ASP A 479 -9.61 -9.62 -13.43
CA ASP A 479 -10.51 -8.53 -13.04
C ASP A 479 -10.62 -8.37 -11.52
N ASN A 480 -10.83 -7.13 -11.06
CA ASN A 480 -10.86 -6.79 -9.64
C ASN A 480 -11.93 -7.59 -8.88
N PRO A 481 -11.58 -8.20 -7.74
CA PRO A 481 -12.56 -8.85 -6.88
C PRO A 481 -13.47 -7.83 -6.18
N ILE A 482 -14.63 -8.29 -5.72
CA ILE A 482 -15.63 -7.47 -5.05
C ILE A 482 -15.92 -8.04 -3.66
N PHE A 483 -15.76 -7.21 -2.63
CA PHE A 483 -16.18 -7.52 -1.27
C PHE A 483 -17.40 -6.66 -0.91
N ASN A 484 -18.55 -7.29 -0.71
CA ASN A 484 -19.79 -6.64 -0.30
C ASN A 484 -20.07 -6.92 1.17
N ASN A 485 -20.13 -5.88 1.99
CA ASN A 485 -20.60 -5.97 3.36
C ASN A 485 -22.00 -5.36 3.49
N SER A 486 -22.99 -6.20 3.79
CA SER A 486 -24.38 -5.80 4.10
C SER A 486 -24.81 -6.15 5.52
N GLY A 487 -24.08 -7.07 6.16
CA GLY A 487 -24.18 -7.35 7.59
C GLY A 487 -23.12 -6.61 8.39
N THR A 488 -22.39 -7.32 9.26
CA THR A 488 -21.37 -6.73 10.14
C THR A 488 -19.99 -7.30 9.86
N LEU A 489 -19.03 -6.44 9.49
CA LEU A 489 -17.63 -6.77 9.41
C LEU A 489 -16.92 -6.24 10.66
N ILE A 490 -16.20 -7.10 11.37
CA ILE A 490 -15.56 -6.79 12.65
C ILE A 490 -14.06 -7.02 12.49
N LYS A 491 -13.24 -6.07 12.95
CA LYS A 491 -11.81 -6.25 13.20
C LYS A 491 -11.59 -6.22 14.71
N SER A 492 -11.30 -7.38 15.31
CA SER A 492 -11.21 -7.54 16.78
C SER A 492 -9.81 -7.92 17.29
N GLY A 493 -8.85 -8.20 16.41
CA GLY A 493 -7.46 -8.49 16.76
C GLY A 493 -6.44 -7.78 15.86
N GLY A 494 -5.17 -8.20 15.89
CA GLY A 494 -4.10 -7.66 15.04
C GLY A 494 -3.33 -6.43 15.56
N SER A 495 -2.33 -5.99 14.79
CA SER A 495 -1.45 -4.85 15.10
C SER A 495 -2.04 -3.49 14.70
N THR A 496 -1.55 -2.42 15.34
CA THR A 496 -1.84 -1.02 15.01
C THR A 496 -0.66 -0.33 14.33
N GLU A 497 0.52 -0.96 14.28
CA GLU A 497 1.78 -0.38 13.83
C GLU A 497 2.38 -1.10 12.60
N GLY A 498 3.07 -0.33 11.75
CA GLY A 498 3.88 -0.84 10.64
C GLY A 498 3.06 -1.39 9.46
N ASN A 499 3.54 -2.47 8.85
CA ASN A 499 2.84 -3.22 7.80
C ASN A 499 1.73 -4.15 8.37
N GLY A 500 1.49 -4.16 9.69
CA GLY A 500 0.51 -5.02 10.34
C GLY A 500 -0.90 -4.44 10.31
N SER A 501 -1.53 -4.41 9.14
CA SER A 501 -2.94 -4.05 8.98
C SER A 501 -3.64 -5.08 8.11
N SER A 502 -4.78 -5.61 8.55
CA SER A 502 -5.66 -6.31 7.60
C SER A 502 -6.12 -5.32 6.54
N PHE A 503 -6.03 -5.70 5.28
CA PHE A 503 -6.57 -4.94 4.18
C PHE A 503 -7.54 -5.74 3.31
N ILE A 504 -8.48 -4.99 2.72
CA ILE A 504 -9.34 -5.48 1.65
C ILE A 504 -8.87 -4.82 0.36
N GLU A 505 -8.28 -5.62 -0.53
CA GLU A 505 -7.89 -5.19 -1.87
C GLU A 505 -8.96 -5.52 -2.93
N GLY A 506 -9.26 -4.53 -3.76
CA GLY A 506 -10.31 -4.62 -4.79
C GLY A 506 -11.45 -3.65 -4.50
N LYS A 507 -12.64 -3.95 -5.03
CA LYS A 507 -13.81 -3.10 -4.81
C LYS A 507 -14.49 -3.47 -3.49
N PHE A 508 -14.59 -2.52 -2.56
CA PHE A 508 -15.30 -2.70 -1.29
C PHE A 508 -16.63 -1.93 -1.28
N ASN A 509 -17.75 -2.62 -1.10
CA ASN A 509 -19.06 -1.96 -0.94
C ASN A 509 -19.57 -2.20 0.48
N ASN A 510 -19.81 -1.13 1.24
CA ASN A 510 -20.36 -1.23 2.59
C ASN A 510 -21.76 -0.61 2.67
N THR A 511 -22.75 -1.46 2.89
CA THR A 511 -24.14 -1.07 3.16
C THR A 511 -24.58 -1.39 4.59
N GLY A 512 -23.80 -2.21 5.31
CA GLY A 512 -23.97 -2.52 6.73
C GLY A 512 -22.90 -1.87 7.60
N ASP A 513 -22.43 -2.57 8.62
CA ASP A 513 -21.50 -2.02 9.63
C ASP A 513 -20.07 -2.55 9.45
N LEU A 514 -19.09 -1.65 9.53
CA LEU A 514 -17.68 -1.99 9.74
C LEU A 514 -17.24 -1.53 11.14
N GLN A 515 -16.95 -2.49 12.02
CA GLN A 515 -16.53 -2.25 13.40
C GLN A 515 -15.05 -2.57 13.59
N ILE A 516 -14.23 -1.56 13.82
CA ILE A 516 -12.80 -1.70 14.09
C ILE A 516 -12.59 -1.57 15.59
N ASN A 517 -12.70 -2.70 16.29
CA ASN A 517 -12.60 -2.78 17.75
C ASN A 517 -11.14 -2.82 18.22
N LYS A 518 -10.22 -3.30 17.38
CA LYS A 518 -8.78 -3.36 17.64
C LYS A 518 -8.00 -3.33 16.33
N GLY A 519 -6.74 -2.88 16.37
CA GLY A 519 -5.82 -2.99 15.25
C GLY A 519 -6.09 -1.96 14.13
N SER A 520 -5.39 -2.16 13.01
CA SER A 520 -5.56 -1.37 11.79
C SER A 520 -6.40 -2.13 10.75
N PHE A 521 -7.34 -1.44 10.11
CA PHE A 521 -8.11 -1.95 8.98
C PHE A 521 -7.99 -1.01 7.79
N ARG A 522 -7.55 -1.53 6.64
CA ARG A 522 -7.24 -0.73 5.45
C ARG A 522 -8.12 -1.12 4.27
N LEU A 523 -8.76 -0.13 3.66
CA LEU A 523 -9.43 -0.28 2.38
C LEU A 523 -8.45 0.08 1.27
N TYR A 524 -8.11 -0.89 0.41
CA TYR A 524 -7.13 -0.74 -0.66
C TYR A 524 -7.79 -0.87 -2.04
N GLY A 525 -8.12 0.25 -2.67
CA GLY A 525 -8.88 0.27 -3.93
C GLY A 525 -10.24 0.95 -3.80
N ASP A 526 -11.05 0.90 -4.86
CA ASP A 526 -12.31 1.66 -4.91
C ASP A 526 -13.30 1.19 -3.85
N SER A 527 -13.98 2.13 -3.19
CA SER A 527 -15.06 1.79 -2.26
C SER A 527 -16.30 2.67 -2.42
N ASN A 528 -17.46 2.06 -2.19
CA ASN A 528 -18.74 2.75 -2.17
C ASN A 528 -19.51 2.38 -0.90
N ASN A 529 -19.75 3.37 -0.05
CA ASN A 529 -20.15 3.12 1.33
C ASN A 529 -21.39 3.96 1.67
N THR A 530 -22.47 3.27 2.00
CA THR A 530 -23.70 3.85 2.54
C THR A 530 -23.95 3.46 4.00
N GLY A 531 -23.19 2.49 4.53
CA GLY A 531 -23.28 2.02 5.90
C GLY A 531 -22.27 2.67 6.86
N ASP A 532 -22.26 2.22 8.11
CA ASP A 532 -21.55 2.85 9.22
C ASP A 532 -20.16 2.26 9.48
N PHE A 533 -19.24 3.10 9.96
CA PHE A 533 -17.89 2.75 10.39
C PHE A 533 -17.72 3.17 11.85
N SER A 534 -17.41 2.22 12.73
CA SER A 534 -17.05 2.49 14.12
C SER A 534 -15.57 2.17 14.37
N VAL A 535 -14.83 3.12 14.94
CA VAL A 535 -13.38 2.99 15.20
C VAL A 535 -13.12 3.15 16.69
N ALA A 536 -12.77 2.06 17.38
CA ALA A 536 -12.49 2.07 18.81
C ALA A 536 -11.18 2.80 19.15
N SER A 537 -10.98 3.11 20.43
CA SER A 537 -9.71 3.69 20.93
C SER A 537 -8.52 2.85 20.45
N ASP A 538 -7.42 3.52 20.14
CA ASP A 538 -6.16 2.91 19.70
C ASP A 538 -6.25 2.10 18.40
N SER A 539 -7.39 2.11 17.70
CA SER A 539 -7.59 1.47 16.41
C SER A 539 -7.44 2.47 15.26
N LEU A 540 -7.22 1.97 14.04
CA LEU A 540 -6.97 2.80 12.87
C LEU A 540 -7.78 2.32 11.66
N LEU A 541 -8.57 3.22 11.09
CA LEU A 541 -9.18 3.05 9.76
C LEU A 541 -8.31 3.73 8.71
N GLN A 542 -7.93 3.02 7.66
CA GLN A 542 -7.13 3.56 6.56
C GLN A 542 -7.86 3.47 5.23
N PHE A 543 -7.85 4.56 4.49
CA PHE A 543 -8.28 4.65 3.11
C PHE A 543 -7.03 4.81 2.24
N SER A 544 -6.80 3.90 1.30
CA SER A 544 -5.61 3.91 0.45
C SER A 544 -5.87 3.47 -0.97
N ASN A 545 -5.31 4.18 -1.93
CA ASN A 545 -5.50 3.93 -3.37
C ASN A 545 -6.99 3.90 -3.80
N GLY A 546 -7.23 4.10 -5.08
CA GLY A 546 -8.60 4.14 -5.61
C GLY A 546 -9.42 5.34 -5.14
N ILE A 547 -10.71 5.28 -5.44
CA ILE A 547 -11.71 6.30 -5.12
C ILE A 547 -12.64 5.76 -4.04
N HIS A 548 -12.74 6.46 -2.91
CA HIS A 548 -13.63 6.09 -1.82
C HIS A 548 -14.80 7.08 -1.72
N GLN A 549 -16.00 6.56 -1.89
CA GLN A 549 -17.24 7.30 -1.73
C GLN A 549 -17.88 6.93 -0.40
N LEU A 550 -17.98 7.89 0.51
CA LEU A 550 -18.74 7.81 1.75
C LEU A 550 -20.01 8.62 1.53
N GLU A 551 -21.06 7.95 1.09
CA GLU A 551 -22.34 8.54 0.68
C GLU A 551 -23.06 9.19 1.86
N THR A 552 -24.09 10.01 1.60
CA THR A 552 -24.78 10.81 2.63
C THR A 552 -25.32 9.99 3.80
N ASN A 553 -25.68 8.72 3.58
CA ASN A 553 -26.21 7.84 4.63
C ASN A 553 -25.12 7.13 5.45
N SER A 554 -23.85 7.22 5.04
CA SER A 554 -22.74 6.63 5.80
C SER A 554 -22.36 7.48 7.01
N SER A 555 -21.69 6.86 7.97
CA SER A 555 -21.05 7.57 9.08
C SER A 555 -19.68 6.99 9.42
N ILE A 556 -18.76 7.84 9.88
CA ILE A 556 -17.50 7.44 10.51
C ILE A 556 -17.47 8.04 11.91
N ALA A 557 -17.43 7.19 12.95
CA ALA A 557 -17.45 7.64 14.34
C ALA A 557 -16.57 6.77 15.26
N GLY A 558 -16.22 7.32 16.42
CA GLY A 558 -15.49 6.61 17.47
C GLY A 558 -14.22 7.32 17.94
N ALA A 559 -13.49 6.68 18.85
CA ALA A 559 -12.32 7.25 19.50
C ALA A 559 -10.98 6.97 18.80
N GLY A 560 -10.97 6.09 17.80
CA GLY A 560 -9.78 5.73 17.05
C GLY A 560 -9.33 6.79 16.05
N ASN A 561 -8.31 6.45 15.27
CA ASN A 561 -7.71 7.32 14.27
C ASN A 561 -8.22 6.95 12.86
N VAL A 562 -8.18 7.93 11.95
CA VAL A 562 -8.47 7.71 10.53
C VAL A 562 -7.34 8.29 9.69
N LYS A 563 -6.91 7.54 8.67
CA LYS A 563 -5.85 7.96 7.75
C LYS A 563 -6.31 7.87 6.30
N PHE A 564 -6.09 8.95 5.55
CA PHE A 564 -6.25 9.01 4.10
C PHE A 564 -4.87 9.09 3.45
N ASN A 565 -4.44 8.00 2.79
CA ASN A 565 -3.13 7.90 2.17
C ASN A 565 -3.23 7.41 0.72
N ALA A 566 -3.07 8.35 -0.23
CA ALA A 566 -3.07 8.10 -1.68
C ALA A 566 -4.45 7.75 -2.26
N SER A 567 -5.52 8.19 -1.60
CA SER A 567 -6.89 8.01 -2.07
C SER A 567 -7.56 9.33 -2.46
N ASN A 568 -8.52 9.26 -3.38
CA ASN A 568 -9.50 10.32 -3.56
C ASN A 568 -10.75 9.94 -2.77
N THR A 569 -11.01 10.63 -1.67
CA THR A 569 -12.10 10.30 -0.75
C THR A 569 -13.12 11.43 -0.70
N ASN A 570 -14.38 11.14 -1.01
CA ASN A 570 -15.48 12.06 -0.81
C ASN A 570 -16.29 11.64 0.42
N VAL A 571 -16.29 12.49 1.44
CA VAL A 571 -17.02 12.31 2.69
C VAL A 571 -18.30 13.14 2.64
N ALA A 572 -19.39 12.55 2.13
CA ALA A 572 -20.72 13.15 2.14
C ALA A 572 -21.54 12.75 3.38
N GLY A 573 -21.22 11.60 3.99
CA GLY A 573 -21.79 11.12 5.25
C GLY A 573 -21.33 11.91 6.48
N THR A 574 -21.74 11.46 7.67
CA THR A 574 -21.34 12.09 8.95
C THR A 574 -19.91 11.70 9.32
N TYR A 575 -19.09 12.66 9.75
CA TYR A 575 -17.72 12.41 10.22
C TYR A 575 -17.52 12.94 11.65
N ASN A 576 -17.44 12.03 12.63
CA ASN A 576 -17.42 12.33 14.06
C ASN A 576 -16.42 11.43 14.82
N ILE A 577 -15.15 11.54 14.45
CA ILE A 577 -14.04 10.86 15.12
C ILE A 577 -13.50 11.75 16.23
N THR A 578 -13.25 11.19 17.42
CA THR A 578 -12.62 11.93 18.52
C THR A 578 -11.10 11.77 18.56
N GLY A 579 -10.55 10.78 17.85
CA GLY A 579 -9.12 10.63 17.62
C GLY A 579 -8.58 11.56 16.54
N SER A 580 -7.40 11.26 16.02
CA SER A 580 -6.75 12.05 14.97
C SER A 580 -7.19 11.63 13.57
N THR A 581 -7.26 12.61 12.67
CA THR A 581 -7.40 12.41 11.23
C THR A 581 -6.10 12.80 10.55
N GLU A 582 -5.49 11.90 9.78
CA GLU A 582 -4.29 12.16 8.99
C GLU A 582 -4.61 12.15 7.50
N ILE A 583 -4.17 13.17 6.78
CA ILE A 583 -4.18 13.22 5.32
C ILE A 583 -2.74 13.39 4.87
N SER A 584 -2.21 12.33 4.24
CA SER A 584 -0.81 12.30 3.82
C SER A 584 -0.62 12.39 2.31
N ASN A 585 -1.63 12.00 1.51
CA ASN A 585 -1.60 12.03 0.05
C ASN A 585 -3.04 11.98 -0.51
N GLY A 586 -3.21 12.30 -1.79
CA GLY A 586 -4.52 12.27 -2.45
C GLY A 586 -5.41 13.46 -2.08
N THR A 587 -6.71 13.38 -2.37
CA THR A 587 -7.68 14.44 -2.06
C THR A 587 -8.79 13.92 -1.16
N THR A 588 -9.04 14.58 -0.02
CA THR A 588 -10.17 14.27 0.86
C THR A 588 -11.12 15.46 0.90
N ASN A 589 -12.35 15.26 0.44
CA ASN A 589 -13.39 16.28 0.42
C ASN A 589 -14.40 16.02 1.53
N PHE A 590 -14.46 16.89 2.54
CA PHE A 590 -15.50 16.86 3.56
C PHE A 590 -16.67 17.73 3.11
N ASN A 591 -17.69 17.07 2.58
CA ASN A 591 -18.87 17.72 1.99
C ASN A 591 -19.98 18.00 3.01
N SER A 592 -19.82 17.52 4.24
CA SER A 592 -20.72 17.73 5.38
C SER A 592 -19.95 18.33 6.57
N ASN A 593 -20.69 18.85 7.56
CA ASN A 593 -20.08 19.34 8.78
C ASN A 593 -19.36 18.18 9.50
N SER A 594 -18.06 18.34 9.68
CA SER A 594 -17.20 17.33 10.28
C SER A 594 -16.66 17.81 11.63
N ILE A 595 -16.64 16.93 12.61
CA ILE A 595 -15.98 17.17 13.91
C ILE A 595 -14.62 16.49 13.84
N ILE A 596 -13.54 17.29 13.79
CA ILE A 596 -12.17 16.80 13.64
C ILE A 596 -11.32 17.41 14.75
N PRO A 597 -11.13 16.74 15.91
CA PRO A 597 -10.36 17.32 17.00
C PRO A 597 -8.90 17.56 16.62
N ILE A 598 -8.28 16.62 15.92
CA ILE A 598 -6.90 16.75 15.45
C ILE A 598 -6.85 16.42 13.95
N LEU A 599 -6.43 17.39 13.14
CA LEU A 599 -6.16 17.19 11.71
C LEU A 599 -4.65 17.31 11.45
N ASN A 600 -4.04 16.22 11.00
CA ASN A 600 -2.65 16.18 10.54
C ASN A 600 -2.61 16.20 9.02
N LEU A 601 -2.21 17.32 8.43
CA LEU A 601 -2.03 17.48 6.99
C LEU A 601 -0.53 17.41 6.67
N THR A 602 -0.08 16.21 6.37
CA THR A 602 1.32 15.88 6.06
C THR A 602 1.60 15.79 4.57
N GLY A 603 0.55 15.91 3.73
CA GLY A 603 0.58 16.00 2.28
C GLY A 603 -0.85 16.03 1.71
N GLY A 604 -1.01 15.79 0.40
CA GLY A 604 -2.35 15.75 -0.23
C GLY A 604 -3.15 17.05 -0.18
N THR A 605 -4.47 16.95 -0.41
CA THR A 605 -5.43 18.06 -0.36
C THR A 605 -6.60 17.71 0.56
N ALA A 606 -6.97 18.64 1.45
CA ALA A 606 -8.15 18.56 2.29
C ALA A 606 -9.10 19.72 1.92
N THR A 607 -10.29 19.41 1.42
CA THR A 607 -11.33 20.41 1.14
C THR A 607 -12.34 20.42 2.29
N LEU A 608 -12.44 21.55 3.00
CA LEU A 608 -13.35 21.73 4.13
C LEU A 608 -14.28 22.93 3.87
N ASN A 609 -15.60 22.69 3.84
CA ASN A 609 -16.60 23.75 3.60
C ASN A 609 -17.26 24.29 4.88
N SER A 610 -17.18 23.58 6.01
CA SER A 610 -17.43 24.12 7.35
C SER A 610 -17.04 23.07 8.39
N SER A 611 -16.13 23.40 9.30
CA SER A 611 -15.67 22.47 10.34
C SER A 611 -15.09 23.22 11.54
N THR A 612 -15.19 22.60 12.70
CA THR A 612 -14.45 23.02 13.91
C THR A 612 -13.32 22.04 14.14
N ILE A 613 -12.11 22.57 14.25
CA ILE A 613 -10.88 21.79 14.46
C ILE A 613 -10.23 22.24 15.77
N SER A 614 -10.00 21.35 16.72
CA SER A 614 -9.31 21.74 17.96
C SER A 614 -7.82 21.96 17.70
N GLN A 615 -7.19 21.13 16.89
CA GLN A 615 -5.79 21.27 16.51
C GLN A 615 -5.57 20.92 15.04
N LEU A 616 -5.04 21.87 14.26
CA LEU A 616 -4.55 21.63 12.91
C LEU A 616 -3.02 21.59 12.93
N ASN A 617 -2.44 20.51 12.45
CA ASN A 617 -1.00 20.39 12.20
C ASN A 617 -0.79 20.29 10.69
N GLN A 618 -0.34 21.38 10.06
CA GLN A 618 -0.08 21.42 8.62
C GLN A 618 1.42 21.56 8.38
N SER A 619 2.08 20.47 7.99
CA SER A 619 3.49 20.48 7.61
C SER A 619 3.71 20.46 6.10
N SER A 620 2.68 20.07 5.34
CA SER A 620 2.67 20.07 3.88
C SER A 620 1.21 20.06 3.37
N GLY A 621 1.01 19.74 2.09
CA GLY A 621 -0.32 19.59 1.49
C GLY A 621 -1.09 20.91 1.33
N THR A 622 -2.34 20.80 0.91
CA THR A 622 -3.23 21.95 0.66
C THR A 622 -4.51 21.82 1.49
N LEU A 623 -4.80 22.81 2.32
CA LEU A 623 -6.12 23.01 2.93
C LEU A 623 -6.90 24.00 2.08
N THR A 624 -8.05 23.61 1.54
CA THR A 624 -8.86 24.43 0.64
C THR A 624 -10.35 24.37 0.98
N GLY A 625 -11.16 25.05 0.17
CA GLY A 625 -12.61 25.20 0.35
C GLY A 625 -13.02 26.64 0.63
N ASP A 626 -14.26 26.96 0.27
CA ASP A 626 -14.83 28.31 0.42
C ASP A 626 -15.46 28.54 1.81
N GLY A 627 -15.43 27.51 2.64
CA GLY A 627 -15.97 27.50 3.99
C GLY A 627 -15.20 28.30 5.03
N SER A 628 -15.93 28.80 6.03
CA SER A 628 -15.33 29.28 7.28
C SER A 628 -14.86 28.11 8.14
N LEU A 629 -13.61 28.18 8.62
CA LEU A 629 -12.99 27.23 9.53
C LEU A 629 -12.68 27.91 10.84
N THR A 630 -13.05 27.27 11.94
CA THR A 630 -12.66 27.67 13.29
C THR A 630 -11.68 26.65 13.83
N ILE A 631 -10.48 27.12 14.16
CA ILE A 631 -9.39 26.32 14.68
C ILE A 631 -9.04 26.85 16.07
N GLU A 632 -8.87 25.97 17.06
CA GLU A 632 -8.40 26.43 18.37
C GLU A 632 -6.88 26.66 18.33
N THR A 633 -6.10 25.63 17.99
CA THR A 633 -4.64 25.72 17.81
C THR A 633 -4.24 25.34 16.39
N PHE A 634 -3.49 26.21 15.71
CA PHE A 634 -2.96 25.93 14.37
C PHE A 634 -1.44 25.89 14.39
N ASN A 635 -0.85 24.72 14.17
CA ASN A 635 0.58 24.52 13.94
C ASN A 635 0.84 24.45 12.43
N TRP A 636 1.35 25.54 11.87
CA TRP A 636 1.62 25.66 10.45
C TRP A 636 3.13 25.66 10.21
N SER A 637 3.63 24.56 9.65
CA SER A 637 5.05 24.38 9.31
C SER A 637 5.40 24.24 7.85
N GLY A 638 4.39 24.16 6.98
CA GLY A 638 4.55 24.18 5.55
C GLY A 638 3.22 23.96 4.85
N GLY A 639 3.23 23.92 3.53
CA GLY A 639 2.03 23.68 2.72
C GLY A 639 1.21 24.93 2.43
N THR A 640 0.00 24.71 1.88
CA THR A 640 -0.86 25.76 1.32
C THR A 640 -2.18 25.85 2.06
N LEU A 641 -2.58 27.06 2.40
CA LEU A 641 -3.92 27.41 2.83
C LEU A 641 -4.58 28.22 1.71
N SER A 642 -5.61 27.67 1.06
CA SER A 642 -6.26 28.27 -0.11
C SER A 642 -7.80 28.30 -0.03
N GLY A 643 -8.43 28.82 -1.08
CA GLY A 643 -9.88 28.98 -1.20
C GLY A 643 -10.35 30.34 -0.69
N SER A 644 -11.59 30.72 -1.01
CA SER A 644 -12.13 32.05 -0.64
C SER A 644 -12.60 32.17 0.81
N GLY A 645 -12.56 31.06 1.57
CA GLY A 645 -13.04 31.00 2.95
C GLY A 645 -12.23 31.79 3.97
N ASN A 646 -12.70 31.81 5.22
CA ASN A 646 -11.99 32.39 6.36
C ASN A 646 -11.46 31.28 7.28
N THR A 647 -10.21 31.34 7.72
CA THR A 647 -9.66 30.50 8.78
C THR A 647 -9.42 31.35 10.01
N THR A 648 -10.14 31.07 11.09
CA THR A 648 -10.01 31.79 12.36
C THR A 648 -9.33 30.90 13.40
N VAL A 649 -8.23 31.37 13.98
CA VAL A 649 -7.48 30.69 15.04
C VAL A 649 -7.78 31.35 16.39
N ASN A 650 -8.45 30.63 17.29
CA ASN A 650 -9.01 31.18 18.53
C ASN A 650 -8.05 31.20 19.72
N LYS A 651 -7.12 30.25 19.82
CA LYS A 651 -6.18 30.16 20.95
C LYS A 651 -4.77 30.51 20.51
N GLN A 652 -4.19 29.72 19.61
CA GLN A 652 -2.78 29.85 19.28
C GLN A 652 -2.45 29.51 17.83
N LEU A 653 -1.86 30.46 17.11
CA LEU A 653 -1.26 30.29 15.79
C LEU A 653 0.26 30.12 15.95
N ASN A 654 0.76 28.93 15.69
CA ASN A 654 2.19 28.62 15.68
C ASN A 654 2.68 28.54 14.23
N LEU A 655 3.54 29.48 13.85
CA LEU A 655 4.27 29.47 12.59
C LEU A 655 5.68 28.93 12.91
N ASN A 656 5.93 27.67 12.59
CA ASN A 656 7.17 26.94 12.94
C ASN A 656 7.74 26.10 11.77
N GLY A 657 9.00 25.67 11.81
CA GLY A 657 9.62 24.92 10.70
C GLY A 657 10.09 25.75 9.48
N SER A 658 11.17 25.29 8.83
CA SER A 658 11.86 26.06 7.78
C SER A 658 11.19 26.06 6.40
N SER A 659 10.06 25.36 6.23
CA SER A 659 9.39 25.30 4.93
C SER A 659 8.54 26.55 4.68
N THR A 660 8.46 26.94 3.41
CA THR A 660 7.58 28.01 2.96
C THR A 660 6.11 27.64 3.18
N LYS A 661 5.35 28.62 3.64
CA LYS A 661 3.91 28.55 3.90
C LYS A 661 3.20 29.38 2.82
N TYR A 662 2.12 28.88 2.23
CA TYR A 662 1.41 29.59 1.17
C TYR A 662 0.00 29.97 1.62
N LEU A 663 -0.35 31.26 1.56
CA LEU A 663 -1.71 31.76 1.77
C LEU A 663 -2.27 32.22 0.42
N ASN A 664 -3.28 31.57 -0.11
CA ASN A 664 -3.72 31.79 -1.50
C ASN A 664 -5.22 32.06 -1.58
N GLY A 665 -5.60 33.33 -1.76
CA GLY A 665 -7.00 33.76 -1.85
C GLY A 665 -7.83 33.68 -0.57
N ARG A 666 -7.22 33.20 0.52
CA ARG A 666 -7.90 32.94 1.80
C ARG A 666 -7.63 34.03 2.83
N THR A 667 -8.58 34.24 3.73
CA THR A 667 -8.36 35.02 4.95
C THR A 667 -7.89 34.13 6.10
N LEU A 668 -6.77 34.47 6.75
CA LEU A 668 -6.29 33.86 7.99
C LEU A 668 -6.39 34.90 9.12
N THR A 669 -7.11 34.58 10.18
CA THR A 669 -7.34 35.46 11.33
C THR A 669 -6.75 34.86 12.61
N ASN A 670 -5.79 35.56 13.23
CA ASN A 670 -5.27 35.27 14.56
C ASN A 670 -6.04 36.08 15.62
N ASN A 671 -6.84 35.41 16.46
CA ASN A 671 -7.68 36.10 17.47
C ASN A 671 -6.96 36.40 18.79
N LEU A 672 -5.95 35.61 19.16
CA LEU A 672 -5.40 35.68 20.52
C LEU A 672 -3.87 35.71 20.55
N ILE A 673 -3.20 34.60 20.27
CA ILE A 673 -1.74 34.49 20.33
C ILE A 673 -1.21 33.89 19.03
N GLY A 674 -0.26 34.57 18.42
CA GLY A 674 0.52 34.12 17.29
C GLY A 674 2.01 34.12 17.66
N ILE A 675 2.73 33.07 17.33
CA ILE A 675 4.18 32.96 17.53
C ILE A 675 4.80 32.49 16.22
N TRP A 676 5.76 33.24 15.70
CA TRP A 676 6.53 32.91 14.50
C TRP A 676 8.00 32.73 14.86
N THR A 677 8.42 31.46 14.97
CA THR A 677 9.73 31.09 15.53
C THR A 677 10.76 30.68 14.48
N ASP A 678 10.33 30.32 13.28
CA ASP A 678 11.18 29.76 12.23
C ASP A 678 11.65 30.79 11.18
N THR A 679 12.40 30.33 10.18
CA THR A 679 12.86 31.12 9.02
C THR A 679 12.03 30.91 7.74
N GLY A 680 10.90 30.20 7.82
CA GLY A 680 10.05 29.86 6.69
C GLY A 680 9.01 30.94 6.42
N ASP A 681 9.17 31.66 5.31
CA ASP A 681 8.29 32.74 4.85
C ASP A 681 6.84 32.31 4.62
N ILE A 682 5.92 33.28 4.73
CA ILE A 682 4.55 33.18 4.22
C ILE A 682 4.47 33.88 2.87
N TYR A 683 4.10 33.15 1.82
CA TYR A 683 3.79 33.71 0.50
C TYR A 683 2.28 33.86 0.35
N ALA A 684 1.81 35.10 0.38
CA ALA A 684 0.44 35.47 0.16
C ALA A 684 0.19 35.77 -1.35
N SER A 685 -0.93 35.30 -1.91
CA SER A 685 -1.30 35.49 -3.31
C SER A 685 -2.81 35.68 -3.48
N ASN A 686 -3.22 36.20 -4.64
CA ASN A 686 -4.63 36.27 -5.06
C ASN A 686 -5.56 36.95 -4.04
N ALA A 687 -5.20 38.15 -3.56
CA ALA A 687 -5.93 38.90 -2.53
C ALA A 687 -6.07 38.17 -1.17
N ALA A 688 -5.12 37.28 -0.84
CA ALA A 688 -5.01 36.70 0.49
C ALA A 688 -4.93 37.78 1.60
N VAL A 689 -5.57 37.52 2.74
CA VAL A 689 -5.65 38.45 3.87
C VAL A 689 -5.14 37.79 5.15
N PHE A 690 -4.22 38.44 5.85
CA PHE A 690 -3.82 38.06 7.21
C PHE A 690 -4.35 39.10 8.20
N ASN A 691 -5.22 38.69 9.12
CA ASN A 691 -5.74 39.53 10.19
C ASN A 691 -5.09 39.16 11.53
N ASN A 692 -4.31 40.07 12.09
CA ASN A 692 -3.82 39.97 13.45
C ASN A 692 -4.72 40.79 14.39
N ILE A 693 -5.67 40.13 15.05
CA ILE A 693 -6.54 40.74 16.08
C ILE A 693 -5.91 40.62 17.47
N GLY A 694 -5.25 39.49 17.74
CA GLY A 694 -4.51 39.24 18.97
C GLY A 694 -3.08 39.80 18.94
N SER A 695 -2.16 39.10 19.61
CA SER A 695 -0.73 39.35 19.51
C SER A 695 -0.10 38.43 18.47
N LEU A 696 0.81 38.92 17.63
CA LEU A 696 1.70 38.10 16.80
C LEU A 696 3.15 38.48 17.10
N ASP A 697 3.94 37.53 17.58
CA ASP A 697 5.35 37.73 17.89
C ASP A 697 6.26 37.04 16.85
N ILE A 698 7.01 37.83 16.10
CA ILE A 698 8.00 37.42 15.11
C ILE A 698 9.36 37.36 15.80
N GLN A 699 9.87 36.14 16.00
CA GLN A 699 11.09 35.85 16.76
C GLN A 699 12.30 35.57 15.85
N SER A 700 12.14 35.70 14.54
CA SER A 700 13.13 35.44 13.49
C SER A 700 13.16 36.60 12.48
N ASP A 701 13.83 36.39 11.34
CA ASP A 701 13.80 37.28 10.18
C ASP A 701 12.94 36.71 9.03
N ALA A 702 11.88 35.96 9.38
CA ALA A 702 10.94 35.45 8.39
C ALA A 702 10.06 36.57 7.81
N ASP A 703 9.64 36.40 6.56
CA ASP A 703 8.91 37.40 5.79
C ASP A 703 7.46 36.99 5.50
N PHE A 704 6.58 37.99 5.44
CA PHE A 704 5.29 37.90 4.76
C PHE A 704 5.43 38.54 3.37
N LYS A 705 5.35 37.74 2.31
CA LYS A 705 5.59 38.14 0.92
C LYS A 705 4.30 38.20 0.12
N SER A 706 4.15 39.22 -0.72
CA SER A 706 3.05 39.36 -1.67
C SER A 706 3.54 38.85 -3.00
N SER A 707 2.94 37.77 -3.47
CA SER A 707 3.31 37.13 -4.73
C SER A 707 2.27 37.44 -5.82
N SER A 708 2.26 36.65 -6.90
CA SER A 708 1.41 36.86 -8.07
C SER A 708 -0.09 37.01 -7.75
N GLY A 709 -0.79 37.80 -8.57
CA GLY A 709 -2.23 38.03 -8.47
C GLY A 709 -2.56 39.41 -7.90
N GLU A 710 -3.79 39.57 -7.39
CA GLU A 710 -4.18 40.76 -6.63
C GLU A 710 -3.37 40.86 -5.32
N GLN A 711 -3.04 42.09 -4.91
CA GLN A 711 -2.16 42.39 -3.78
C GLN A 711 -2.69 41.79 -2.47
N SER A 712 -1.81 41.16 -1.70
CA SER A 712 -2.16 40.66 -0.36
C SER A 712 -2.29 41.78 0.67
N ILE A 713 -3.11 41.53 1.70
CA ILE A 713 -3.39 42.49 2.77
C ILE A 713 -2.96 41.91 4.12
N PHE A 714 -2.17 42.66 4.87
CA PHE A 714 -1.88 42.37 6.28
C PHE A 714 -2.54 43.43 7.16
N ASN A 715 -3.50 43.03 7.99
CA ASN A 715 -4.19 43.91 8.92
C ASN A 715 -3.70 43.64 10.35
N ASN A 716 -3.05 44.63 10.96
CA ASN A 716 -2.73 44.61 12.39
C ASN A 716 -3.75 45.43 13.18
N LEU A 717 -4.70 44.75 13.83
CA LEU A 717 -5.68 45.36 14.74
C LEU A 717 -5.25 45.24 16.21
N GLY A 718 -4.45 44.22 16.55
CA GLY A 718 -3.92 43.97 17.88
C GLY A 718 -2.46 44.42 18.05
N THR A 719 -1.59 43.53 18.50
CA THR A 719 -0.15 43.83 18.68
C THR A 719 0.68 42.96 17.75
N LEU A 720 1.52 43.58 16.92
CA LEU A 720 2.56 42.93 16.15
C LEU A 720 3.90 43.21 16.83
N ILE A 721 4.66 42.16 17.16
CA ILE A 721 5.91 42.25 17.90
C ILE A 721 7.03 41.65 17.03
N LYS A 722 8.16 42.35 16.94
CA LYS A 722 9.43 41.81 16.45
C LYS A 722 10.38 41.71 17.64
N SER A 723 10.61 40.49 18.14
CA SER A 723 11.38 40.24 19.37
C SER A 723 12.72 39.52 19.14
N GLY A 724 12.93 38.93 17.96
CA GLY A 724 14.18 38.27 17.57
C GLY A 724 14.73 38.79 16.24
N GLY A 725 15.73 38.11 15.68
CA GLY A 725 16.36 38.47 14.38
C GLY A 725 17.65 39.31 14.44
N SER A 726 18.29 39.46 13.28
CA SER A 726 19.55 40.20 13.10
C SER A 726 19.37 41.71 13.24
N THR A 727 20.38 42.37 13.78
CA THR A 727 20.56 43.84 13.79
C THR A 727 21.62 44.29 12.77
N GLU A 728 22.26 43.35 12.07
CA GLU A 728 23.37 43.60 11.14
C GLU A 728 22.93 43.35 9.69
N GLY A 729 23.31 44.27 8.78
CA GLY A 729 23.08 44.11 7.33
C GLY A 729 21.70 44.55 6.84
N ASN A 730 21.33 44.07 5.63
CA ASN A 730 20.02 44.26 5.01
C ASN A 730 19.06 43.10 5.37
N ASP A 731 19.25 42.45 6.52
CA ASP A 731 18.40 41.38 6.98
C ASP A 731 17.23 42.00 7.76
N TYR A 732 16.05 41.95 7.17
CA TYR A 732 14.79 42.48 7.71
C TYR A 732 13.81 41.33 7.87
N SER A 733 12.92 41.39 8.88
CA SER A 733 11.58 40.86 8.65
C SER A 733 10.81 41.87 7.82
N PHE A 734 10.25 41.40 6.72
CA PHE A 734 9.52 42.23 5.79
C PHE A 734 8.05 41.81 5.68
N ILE A 735 7.16 42.80 5.71
CA ILE A 735 5.75 42.65 5.32
C ILE A 735 5.55 43.33 3.95
N GLU A 736 5.26 42.51 2.95
CA GLU A 736 4.96 42.91 1.59
C GLU A 736 3.46 43.02 1.31
N GLY A 737 3.10 43.98 0.48
CA GLY A 737 1.73 44.20 0.04
C GLY A 737 1.11 45.37 0.79
N LYS A 738 -0.20 45.33 1.00
CA LYS A 738 -0.90 46.39 1.73
C LYS A 738 -0.86 46.11 3.23
N PHE A 739 -0.22 46.99 4.00
CA PHE A 739 -0.20 46.91 5.45
C PHE A 739 -1.17 47.92 6.08
N ASN A 740 -2.15 47.46 6.85
CA ASN A 740 -3.03 48.34 7.62
C ASN A 740 -2.75 48.18 9.11
N ASN A 741 -2.33 49.25 9.79
CA ASN A 741 -2.08 49.25 11.23
C ASN A 741 -3.11 50.08 11.97
N ALA A 742 -4.03 49.43 12.68
CA ALA A 742 -4.91 50.08 13.66
C ALA A 742 -4.49 49.80 15.10
N GLY A 743 -3.65 48.78 15.31
CA GLY A 743 -3.11 48.39 16.60
C GLY A 743 -1.70 48.91 16.86
N ASN A 744 -0.87 48.13 17.53
CA ASN A 744 0.51 48.50 17.87
C ASN A 744 1.53 47.63 17.12
N LEU A 745 2.57 48.24 16.56
CA LEU A 745 3.75 47.55 16.04
C LEU A 745 4.95 47.83 16.96
N GLN A 746 5.41 46.79 17.66
CA GLN A 746 6.54 46.84 18.59
C GLN A 746 7.78 46.18 17.98
N ILE A 747 8.81 46.98 17.72
CA ILE A 747 10.10 46.49 17.25
C ILE A 747 11.04 46.51 18.46
N ASN A 748 11.09 45.39 19.17
CA ASN A 748 11.90 45.23 20.39
C ASN A 748 13.34 44.85 20.06
N LYS A 749 13.58 44.24 18.90
CA LYS A 749 14.91 43.85 18.42
C LYS A 749 14.94 43.79 16.88
N GLY A 750 16.10 44.05 16.29
CA GLY A 750 16.36 43.84 14.86
C GLY A 750 15.73 44.89 13.95
N SER A 751 15.69 44.57 12.65
CA SER A 751 15.12 45.45 11.62
C SER A 751 13.77 44.94 11.13
N PHE A 752 12.81 45.86 10.99
CA PHE A 752 11.47 45.56 10.48
C PHE A 752 11.13 46.50 9.31
N GLN A 753 10.74 45.91 8.19
CA GLN A 753 10.46 46.64 6.96
C GLN A 753 9.00 46.49 6.53
N LEU A 754 8.37 47.63 6.26
CA LEU A 754 7.11 47.70 5.54
C LEU A 754 7.42 48.02 4.08
N TYR A 755 6.97 47.18 3.14
CA TYR A 755 7.14 47.47 1.72
C TYR A 755 5.89 47.26 0.89
N GLY A 756 5.55 48.31 0.14
CA GLY A 756 4.24 48.49 -0.46
C GLY A 756 3.44 49.58 0.27
N ASP A 757 2.15 49.68 -0.05
CA ASP A 757 1.29 50.72 0.53
C ASP A 757 0.94 50.40 1.99
N SER A 758 0.85 51.44 2.82
CA SER A 758 0.34 51.25 4.18
C SER A 758 -0.59 52.36 4.63
N ASN A 759 -1.60 52.00 5.42
CA ASN A 759 -2.48 52.94 6.10
C ASN A 759 -2.43 52.70 7.61
N ASN A 760 -1.96 53.69 8.35
CA ASN A 760 -1.60 53.52 9.76
C ASN A 760 -2.33 54.55 10.61
N THR A 761 -3.18 54.04 11.49
CA THR A 761 -3.93 54.78 12.52
C THR A 761 -3.45 54.44 13.93
N GLY A 762 -2.70 53.35 14.08
CA GLY A 762 -2.13 52.89 15.34
C GLY A 762 -0.67 53.27 15.54
N ASP A 763 -0.08 52.74 16.61
CA ASP A 763 1.22 53.16 17.12
C ASP A 763 2.39 52.26 16.65
N PHE A 764 3.58 52.84 16.63
CA PHE A 764 4.86 52.18 16.35
C PHE A 764 5.84 52.48 17.49
N SER A 765 6.39 51.44 18.13
CA SER A 765 7.45 51.58 19.13
C SER A 765 8.74 50.92 18.66
N VAL A 766 9.84 51.67 18.60
CA VAL A 766 11.15 51.20 18.12
C VAL A 766 12.18 51.23 19.26
N ALA A 767 12.61 50.06 19.72
CA ALA A 767 13.61 49.94 20.80
C ALA A 767 15.01 50.39 20.36
N SER A 768 15.91 50.59 21.33
CA SER A 768 17.34 50.85 21.05
C SER A 768 17.90 49.79 20.09
N ASP A 769 18.82 50.21 19.21
CA ASP A 769 19.52 49.34 18.26
C ASP A 769 18.62 48.60 17.26
N SER A 770 17.33 48.99 17.19
CA SER A 770 16.36 48.46 16.23
C SER A 770 16.07 49.47 15.12
N LEU A 771 15.56 48.97 13.99
CA LEU A 771 15.27 49.79 12.80
C LEU A 771 13.84 49.55 12.32
N LEU A 772 13.08 50.63 12.13
CA LEU A 772 11.85 50.64 11.35
C LEU A 772 12.12 51.22 9.96
N GLN A 773 11.80 50.49 8.91
CA GLN A 773 11.97 50.95 7.53
C GLN A 773 10.67 50.95 6.74
N PHE A 774 10.41 52.07 6.07
CA PHE A 774 9.34 52.24 5.09
C PHE A 774 9.96 52.27 3.68
N SER A 775 9.50 51.40 2.78
CA SER A 775 10.13 51.16 1.47
C SER A 775 9.10 50.96 0.36
N ASN A 776 9.31 51.61 -0.79
CA ASN A 776 8.36 51.70 -1.91
C ASN A 776 6.93 52.13 -1.52
N GLY A 777 6.07 52.39 -2.50
CA GLY A 777 4.65 52.66 -2.24
C GLY A 777 4.37 53.94 -1.44
N ILE A 778 3.12 54.06 -0.99
CA ILE A 778 2.60 55.19 -0.23
C ILE A 778 2.31 54.76 1.20
N HIS A 779 3.02 55.36 2.16
CA HIS A 779 2.77 55.16 3.58
C HIS A 779 2.05 56.37 4.17
N GLN A 780 0.82 56.15 4.58
CA GLN A 780 -0.02 57.12 5.28
C GLN A 780 0.04 56.85 6.78
N LEU A 781 0.56 57.81 7.55
CA LEU A 781 0.53 57.81 9.01
C LEU A 781 -0.46 58.88 9.46
N GLU A 782 -1.65 58.44 9.81
CA GLU A 782 -2.78 59.30 10.13
C GLU A 782 -2.58 60.05 11.45
N THR A 783 -3.39 61.08 11.68
CA THR A 783 -3.27 61.97 12.86
C THR A 783 -3.28 61.27 14.21
N ASN A 784 -3.91 60.08 14.31
CA ASN A 784 -3.96 59.28 15.52
C ASN A 784 -2.82 58.26 15.66
N SER A 785 -1.97 58.12 14.64
CA SER A 785 -0.78 57.28 14.71
C SER A 785 0.37 57.96 15.47
N SER A 786 1.31 57.15 15.95
CA SER A 786 2.56 57.66 16.51
C SER A 786 3.75 56.78 16.12
N ILE A 787 4.92 57.39 15.92
CA ILE A 787 6.21 56.69 15.89
C ILE A 787 7.04 57.19 17.08
N ALA A 788 7.44 56.29 17.98
CA ALA A 788 8.24 56.64 19.15
C ALA A 788 9.29 55.58 19.52
N GLY A 789 10.31 55.99 20.29
CA GLY A 789 11.31 55.09 20.85
C GLY A 789 12.75 55.49 20.56
N ALA A 790 13.71 54.68 21.03
CA ALA A 790 15.14 54.98 20.96
C ALA A 790 15.84 54.48 19.70
N GLY A 791 15.15 53.66 18.89
CA GLY A 791 15.71 53.09 17.66
C GLY A 791 15.75 54.07 16.49
N ASN A 792 16.15 53.55 15.33
CA ASN A 792 16.29 54.31 14.10
C ASN A 792 15.07 54.13 13.19
N VAL A 793 14.79 55.14 12.35
CA VAL A 793 13.76 55.06 11.31
C VAL A 793 14.34 55.43 9.96
N LYS A 794 14.04 54.62 8.94
CA LYS A 794 14.47 54.87 7.56
C LYS A 794 13.27 55.00 6.63
N PHE A 795 13.24 56.11 5.90
CA PHE A 795 12.28 56.39 4.85
C PHE A 795 12.94 56.22 3.47
N ASN A 796 12.59 55.14 2.80
CA ASN A 796 13.04 54.78 1.46
C ASN A 796 11.84 54.44 0.53
N ALA A 797 10.69 55.06 0.82
CA ALA A 797 9.44 54.87 0.09
C ALA A 797 9.25 55.87 -1.05
N ASP A 798 8.19 55.70 -1.85
CA ASP A 798 7.85 56.69 -2.86
C ASP A 798 7.21 57.92 -2.21
N THR A 799 6.32 57.72 -1.23
CA THR A 799 5.77 58.79 -0.39
C THR A 799 5.51 58.33 1.04
N ASN A 800 5.94 59.12 2.02
CA ASN A 800 5.56 59.00 3.43
C ASN A 800 4.83 60.27 3.85
N ASN A 801 3.62 60.12 4.36
CA ASN A 801 2.78 61.22 4.82
C ASN A 801 2.57 61.09 6.34
N ILE A 802 3.32 61.87 7.12
CA ILE A 802 3.37 61.78 8.58
C ILE A 802 2.50 62.87 9.16
N ALA A 803 1.22 62.56 9.41
CA ALA A 803 0.28 63.43 10.11
C ALA A 803 0.20 63.13 11.62
N GLY A 804 0.56 61.91 12.02
CA GLY A 804 0.68 61.49 13.41
C GLY A 804 1.92 62.05 14.12
N THR A 805 2.06 61.71 15.41
CA THR A 805 3.19 62.19 16.22
C THR A 805 4.49 61.44 15.89
N TYR A 806 5.62 62.17 15.90
CA TYR A 806 6.95 61.61 15.60
C TYR A 806 7.94 61.96 16.71
N ASN A 807 8.25 60.99 17.57
CA ASN A 807 9.03 61.12 18.81
C ASN A 807 10.14 60.06 18.91
N ILE A 808 10.95 59.93 17.85
CA ILE A 808 12.11 59.04 17.85
C ILE A 808 13.32 59.76 18.45
N THR A 809 14.04 59.10 19.36
CA THR A 809 15.29 59.63 19.92
C THR A 809 16.55 59.14 19.21
N GLY A 810 16.43 58.13 18.36
CA GLY A 810 17.49 57.68 17.45
C GLY A 810 17.57 58.52 16.17
N SER A 811 18.24 57.98 15.15
CA SER A 811 18.41 58.67 13.87
C SER A 811 17.24 58.43 12.91
N THR A 812 16.95 59.45 12.10
CA THR A 812 16.03 59.37 10.97
C THR A 812 16.83 59.47 9.68
N GLU A 813 16.68 58.51 8.77
CA GLU A 813 17.29 58.56 7.43
C GLU A 813 16.22 58.73 6.35
N ILE A 814 16.46 59.64 5.40
CA ILE A 814 15.66 59.81 4.19
C ILE A 814 16.58 59.65 2.98
N SER A 815 16.35 58.58 2.21
CA SER A 815 17.22 58.20 1.09
C SER A 815 16.57 58.32 -0.28
N LYS A 816 15.24 58.24 -0.37
CA LYS A 816 14.46 58.28 -1.63
C LYS A 816 13.07 58.86 -1.39
N GLY A 817 12.42 59.30 -2.47
CA GLY A 817 11.00 59.65 -2.51
C GLY A 817 10.68 60.91 -1.73
N THR A 818 9.44 61.04 -1.27
CA THR A 818 8.97 62.23 -0.54
C THR A 818 8.54 61.86 0.88
N THR A 819 9.10 62.49 1.90
CA THR A 819 8.64 62.38 3.30
C THR A 819 8.10 63.72 3.78
N LYS A 820 6.83 63.75 4.19
CA LYS A 820 6.14 64.96 4.65
C LYS A 820 5.87 64.87 6.15
N PHE A 821 6.43 65.79 6.91
CA PHE A 821 6.06 66.01 8.31
C PHE A 821 4.98 67.10 8.36
N ASN A 822 3.75 66.70 8.67
CA ASN A 822 2.58 67.57 8.73
C ASN A 822 2.22 68.03 10.15
N SER A 823 3.02 67.65 11.13
CA SER A 823 2.93 68.11 12.52
C SER A 823 4.28 68.68 12.96
N ASN A 824 4.33 69.32 14.13
CA ASN A 824 5.61 69.67 14.73
C ASN A 824 6.39 68.39 15.05
N SER A 825 7.68 68.39 14.73
CA SER A 825 8.56 67.24 14.94
C SER A 825 9.85 67.67 15.63
N THR A 826 10.33 66.84 16.56
CA THR A 826 11.66 66.97 17.17
C THR A 826 12.48 65.77 16.72
N ILE A 827 13.55 66.01 15.95
CA ILE A 827 14.37 64.95 15.36
C ILE A 827 15.82 65.11 15.83
N PRO A 828 16.38 64.19 16.64
CA PRO A 828 17.75 64.36 17.12
C PRO A 828 18.78 64.32 15.98
N ILE A 829 18.69 63.34 15.09
CA ILE A 829 19.59 63.23 13.95
C ILE A 829 18.77 62.97 12.69
N LEU A 830 18.89 63.85 11.70
CA LEU A 830 18.31 63.67 10.38
C LEU A 830 19.43 63.49 9.34
N ASN A 831 19.46 62.34 8.69
CA ASN A 831 20.36 62.04 7.57
C ASN A 831 19.58 62.15 6.25
N LEU A 832 19.83 63.20 5.48
CA LEU A 832 19.24 63.40 4.16
C LEU A 832 20.25 63.00 3.08
N THR A 833 20.17 61.74 2.67
CA THR A 833 21.07 61.10 1.70
C THR A 833 20.46 61.04 0.29
N GLY A 834 19.18 61.41 0.15
CA GLY A 834 18.45 61.55 -1.12
C GLY A 834 16.99 61.93 -0.89
N GLY A 835 16.16 61.88 -1.94
CA GLY A 835 14.73 62.19 -1.83
C GLY A 835 14.40 63.66 -1.50
N THR A 836 13.16 63.89 -1.06
CA THR A 836 12.61 65.18 -0.64
C THR A 836 12.00 65.06 0.75
N VAL A 837 12.42 65.90 1.69
CA VAL A 837 11.76 66.07 2.98
C VAL A 837 11.00 67.39 3.00
N THR A 838 9.72 67.37 3.37
CA THR A 838 8.87 68.55 3.48
C THR A 838 8.48 68.74 4.94
N PHE A 839 8.82 69.90 5.52
CA PHE A 839 8.34 70.32 6.83
C PHE A 839 7.24 71.38 6.65
N ASN A 840 5.99 70.97 6.81
CA ASN A 840 4.84 71.88 6.66
C ASN A 840 4.59 72.71 7.93
N ASN A 841 5.14 72.29 9.07
CA ASN A 841 5.04 72.97 10.36
C ASN A 841 6.41 73.11 11.01
N ASN A 842 6.46 73.83 12.13
CA ASN A 842 7.71 74.14 12.82
C ASN A 842 8.35 72.86 13.38
N SER A 843 9.64 72.66 13.10
CA SER A 843 10.38 71.48 13.54
C SER A 843 11.74 71.85 14.09
N THR A 844 12.24 71.02 15.02
CA THR A 844 13.57 71.17 15.62
C THR A 844 14.41 69.95 15.29
N ILE A 845 15.67 70.18 14.91
CA ILE A 845 16.63 69.13 14.60
C ILE A 845 17.92 69.35 15.39
N SER A 846 18.40 68.37 16.16
CA SER A 846 19.68 68.57 16.87
C SER A 846 20.87 68.47 15.90
N GLN A 847 20.87 67.51 14.99
CA GLN A 847 21.89 67.38 13.95
C GLN A 847 21.25 67.06 12.59
N LEU A 848 21.47 67.91 11.60
CA LEU A 848 21.11 67.63 10.20
C LEU A 848 22.38 67.29 9.42
N ASN A 849 22.40 66.14 8.76
CA ASN A 849 23.44 65.74 7.81
C ASN A 849 22.81 65.69 6.41
N GLN A 850 23.05 66.71 5.60
CA GLN A 850 22.53 66.77 4.23
C GLN A 850 23.67 66.64 3.23
N SER A 851 23.72 65.51 2.54
CA SER A 851 24.69 65.25 1.47
C SER A 851 24.07 65.29 0.08
N ARG A 852 22.76 65.00 -0.03
CA ARG A 852 21.97 65.07 -1.26
C ARG A 852 20.52 65.45 -0.91
N GLY A 853 19.60 65.28 -1.87
CA GLY A 853 18.17 65.46 -1.67
C GLY A 853 17.73 66.91 -1.49
N THR A 854 16.44 67.09 -1.22
CA THR A 854 15.78 68.40 -1.11
C THR A 854 15.09 68.52 0.24
N LEU A 855 15.38 69.57 0.99
CA LEU A 855 14.57 70.01 2.12
C LEU A 855 13.67 71.16 1.64
N THR A 856 12.37 71.07 1.93
CA THR A 856 11.38 72.06 1.51
C THR A 856 10.25 72.25 2.53
N GLY A 857 9.27 73.07 2.19
CA GLY A 857 8.09 73.34 3.00
C GLY A 857 8.07 74.74 3.63
N ASP A 858 6.89 75.09 4.14
CA ASP A 858 6.58 76.43 4.67
C ASP A 858 6.93 76.57 6.17
N GLY A 859 7.20 75.45 6.87
CA GLY A 859 7.54 75.45 8.28
C GLY A 859 8.93 76.05 8.58
N SER A 860 9.06 76.67 9.76
CA SER A 860 10.36 77.09 10.28
C SER A 860 11.14 75.91 10.85
N LEU A 861 12.41 75.79 10.49
CA LEU A 861 13.29 74.72 10.92
C LEU A 861 14.41 75.29 11.80
N THR A 862 14.50 74.84 13.05
CA THR A 862 15.61 75.18 13.94
C THR A 862 16.56 73.99 14.04
N ILE A 863 17.83 74.21 13.77
CA ILE A 863 18.87 73.19 13.76
C ILE A 863 19.98 73.59 14.74
N GLU A 864 20.47 72.69 15.58
CA GLU A 864 21.65 72.99 16.41
C GLU A 864 22.95 72.84 15.60
N THR A 865 23.20 71.67 15.03
CA THR A 865 24.35 71.40 14.16
C THR A 865 23.90 71.02 12.75
N PHE A 866 24.40 71.72 11.73
CA PHE A 866 24.09 71.41 10.33
C PHE A 866 25.34 71.10 9.52
N ASN A 867 25.51 69.82 9.17
CA ASN A 867 26.52 69.34 8.23
C ASN A 867 25.93 69.35 6.82
N TRP A 868 26.23 70.38 6.04
CA TRP A 868 25.73 70.54 4.69
C TRP A 868 26.86 70.28 3.70
N SER A 869 26.81 69.13 3.02
CA SER A 869 27.83 68.70 2.04
C SER A 869 27.33 68.64 0.60
N GLY A 870 26.01 68.77 0.40
CA GLY A 870 25.35 68.86 -0.91
C GLY A 870 23.83 68.88 -0.77
N GLY A 871 23.11 68.97 -1.89
CA GLY A 871 21.63 68.97 -1.89
C GLY A 871 21.00 70.36 -1.89
N THR A 872 19.67 70.41 -1.75
CA THR A 872 18.85 71.63 -1.91
C THR A 872 18.11 71.98 -0.63
N LEU A 873 18.12 73.26 -0.26
CA LEU A 873 17.16 73.90 0.64
C LEU A 873 16.20 74.74 -0.21
N SER A 874 14.90 74.53 -0.07
CA SER A 874 13.88 75.22 -0.86
C SER A 874 12.62 75.57 -0.06
N GLY A 875 11.65 76.21 -0.72
CA GLY A 875 10.34 76.53 -0.14
C GLY A 875 10.31 77.91 0.52
N SER A 876 9.13 78.30 1.03
CA SER A 876 8.91 79.64 1.60
C SER A 876 9.27 79.75 3.09
N GLY A 877 9.49 78.62 3.77
CA GLY A 877 9.86 78.59 5.20
C GLY A 877 11.29 79.06 5.47
N SER A 878 11.68 79.08 6.76
CA SER A 878 13.01 79.48 7.21
C SER A 878 13.83 78.33 7.81
N THR A 879 15.15 78.35 7.63
CA THR A 879 16.11 77.46 8.32
C THR A 879 17.01 78.30 9.21
N THR A 880 17.10 77.99 10.50
CA THR A 880 18.01 78.64 11.44
C THR A 880 18.95 77.63 12.06
N VAL A 881 20.26 77.87 11.99
CA VAL A 881 21.31 77.07 12.64
C VAL A 881 21.81 77.82 13.87
N ASN A 882 21.66 77.24 15.06
CA ASN A 882 21.93 77.90 16.34
C ASN A 882 23.37 77.75 16.82
N ASN A 883 24.03 76.59 16.58
CA ASN A 883 25.32 76.29 17.19
C ASN A 883 26.45 76.15 16.15
N GLN A 884 26.37 75.16 15.25
CA GLN A 884 27.45 74.87 14.30
C GLN A 884 26.90 74.67 12.88
N LEU A 885 27.49 75.35 11.90
CA LEU A 885 27.24 75.16 10.47
C LEU A 885 28.52 74.68 9.78
N ASP A 886 28.53 73.44 9.29
CA ASP A 886 29.65 72.87 8.56
C ASP A 886 29.29 72.73 7.07
N LEU A 887 29.72 73.70 6.28
CA LEU A 887 29.63 73.69 4.82
C LEU A 887 30.86 72.97 4.26
N SER A 888 30.72 71.72 3.82
CA SER A 888 31.85 70.87 3.40
C SER A 888 31.56 70.14 2.08
N GLY A 889 32.48 69.29 1.62
CA GLY A 889 32.32 68.46 0.42
C GLY A 889 32.40 69.23 -0.90
N SER A 890 32.62 68.49 -1.99
CA SER A 890 32.80 69.05 -3.34
C SER A 890 31.50 69.27 -4.11
N SER A 891 30.36 68.82 -3.58
CA SER A 891 29.06 68.98 -4.26
C SER A 891 28.48 70.38 -4.05
N THR A 892 27.88 70.92 -5.11
CA THR A 892 27.12 72.17 -5.05
C THR A 892 25.94 72.04 -4.10
N LYS A 893 25.74 73.08 -3.29
CA LYS A 893 24.64 73.25 -2.35
C LYS A 893 23.66 74.24 -2.96
N TYR A 894 22.36 73.97 -2.93
CA TYR A 894 21.37 74.85 -3.55
C TYR A 894 20.51 75.51 -2.48
N LEU A 895 20.34 76.83 -2.55
CA LEU A 895 19.45 77.60 -1.70
C LEU A 895 18.42 78.33 -2.57
N ASN A 896 17.17 77.88 -2.56
CA ASN A 896 16.15 78.37 -3.49
C ASN A 896 14.95 78.92 -2.73
N SER A 897 14.61 80.21 -2.88
CA SER A 897 13.46 80.89 -2.23
C SER A 897 13.39 80.88 -0.70
N ARG A 898 14.25 80.13 -0.01
CA ARG A 898 14.23 79.93 1.44
C ARG A 898 15.15 80.92 2.14
N THR A 899 14.73 81.39 3.31
CA THR A 899 15.59 82.17 4.22
C THR A 899 16.40 81.22 5.10
N PHE A 900 17.72 81.25 4.95
CA PHE A 900 18.68 80.53 5.77
C PHE A 900 19.34 81.50 6.74
N THR A 901 19.50 81.12 8.01
CA THR A 901 20.11 81.96 9.06
C THR A 901 21.13 81.17 9.86
N ASN A 902 22.37 81.62 9.88
CA ASN A 902 23.43 81.13 10.75
C ASN A 902 23.57 82.05 11.97
N ASN A 903 23.17 81.57 13.15
CA ASN A 903 23.40 82.26 14.44
C ASN A 903 24.68 81.78 15.14
N GLY A 904 25.20 80.61 14.73
CA GLY A 904 26.30 79.93 15.40
C GLY A 904 27.66 80.18 14.78
N THR A 905 28.56 79.21 14.92
CA THR A 905 29.87 79.18 14.24
C THR A 905 29.75 78.40 12.95
N GLY A 906 30.07 79.05 11.84
CA GLY A 906 30.07 78.47 10.50
C GLY A 906 31.48 78.25 10.00
N ILE A 907 31.72 77.11 9.35
CA ILE A 907 32.95 76.81 8.63
C ILE A 907 32.58 76.37 7.23
N TRP A 908 33.19 77.00 6.22
CA TRP A 908 33.06 76.61 4.82
C TRP A 908 34.39 76.11 4.29
N THR A 909 34.47 74.79 4.14
CA THR A 909 35.64 74.04 3.65
C THR A 909 35.39 73.44 2.27
N ASP A 910 36.41 72.79 1.72
CA ASP A 910 36.37 72.05 0.46
C ASP A 910 35.95 72.93 -0.74
N THR A 911 35.46 72.35 -1.84
CA THR A 911 35.29 73.06 -3.13
C THR A 911 33.83 73.28 -3.55
N GLY A 912 32.85 72.81 -2.78
CA GLY A 912 31.44 72.89 -3.17
C GLY A 912 30.80 74.25 -2.83
N GLY A 913 30.50 75.05 -3.86
CA GLY A 913 29.81 76.35 -3.78
C GLY A 913 28.34 76.28 -3.34
N ILE A 914 27.74 77.43 -3.01
CA ILE A 914 26.30 77.61 -2.78
C ILE A 914 25.68 78.31 -4.01
N TYR A 915 24.72 77.66 -4.65
CA TYR A 915 23.94 78.23 -5.74
C TYR A 915 22.61 78.70 -5.19
N ALA A 916 22.44 80.02 -5.14
CA ALA A 916 21.24 80.65 -4.65
C ALA A 916 20.33 81.13 -5.80
N SER A 917 19.01 81.05 -5.60
CA SER A 917 18.01 81.42 -6.62
C SER A 917 16.72 81.98 -5.99
N ASN A 918 15.90 82.64 -6.82
CA ASN A 918 14.52 83.03 -6.50
C ASN A 918 14.38 83.81 -5.18
N ALA A 919 15.15 84.88 -5.01
CA ALA A 919 15.17 85.72 -3.80
C ALA A 919 15.52 84.94 -2.50
N ALA A 920 16.28 83.85 -2.60
CA ALA A 920 16.87 83.21 -1.44
C ALA A 920 17.70 84.20 -0.59
N VAL A 921 17.62 84.06 0.73
CA VAL A 921 18.34 84.93 1.68
C VAL A 921 19.24 84.07 2.56
N PHE A 922 20.51 84.41 2.64
CA PHE A 922 21.47 83.83 3.58
C PHE A 922 21.88 84.88 4.62
N ASN A 923 21.36 84.75 5.84
CA ASN A 923 21.70 85.61 6.97
C ASN A 923 22.85 85.00 7.76
N ASN A 924 24.00 85.66 7.79
CA ASN A 924 25.06 85.38 8.74
C ASN A 924 24.98 86.36 9.92
N ILE A 925 24.42 85.88 11.04
CA ILE A 925 24.31 86.63 12.31
C ILE A 925 25.44 86.24 13.26
N GLY A 926 25.88 84.97 13.22
CA GLY A 926 27.03 84.47 13.95
C GLY A 926 28.35 84.68 13.21
N SER A 927 29.24 83.69 13.29
CA SER A 927 30.51 83.67 12.56
C SER A 927 30.40 82.75 11.34
N LEU A 928 31.01 83.08 10.22
CA LEU A 928 31.21 82.17 9.08
C LEU A 928 32.66 82.31 8.58
N ASP A 929 33.46 81.26 8.69
CA ASP A 929 34.84 81.20 8.23
C ASP A 929 34.97 80.40 6.92
N ILE A 930 35.32 81.09 5.84
CA ILE A 930 35.56 80.55 4.50
C ILE A 930 37.04 80.17 4.37
N GLN A 931 37.32 78.88 4.34
CA GLN A 931 38.67 78.29 4.39
C GLN A 931 39.19 77.81 3.02
N SER A 932 38.42 78.00 1.95
CA SER A 932 38.74 77.57 0.59
C SER A 932 38.29 78.62 -0.44
N ASP A 933 38.56 78.38 -1.73
CA ASP A 933 38.05 79.22 -2.82
C ASP A 933 36.71 78.64 -3.28
N VAL A 934 35.65 79.17 -2.67
CA VAL A 934 34.24 78.76 -2.87
C VAL A 934 33.36 79.97 -3.07
N ASP A 935 32.25 79.73 -3.78
CA ASP A 935 31.41 80.80 -4.32
C ASP A 935 29.97 80.73 -3.78
N PHE A 936 29.36 81.90 -3.60
CA PHE A 936 27.93 82.10 -3.43
C PHE A 936 27.38 82.67 -4.75
N GLU A 937 26.89 81.77 -5.62
CA GLU A 937 26.54 82.05 -7.01
C GLU A 937 25.04 82.31 -7.18
N TRP A 938 24.68 83.22 -8.08
CA TRP A 938 23.31 83.49 -8.47
C TRP A 938 22.96 82.70 -9.73
N SER A 939 22.25 81.60 -9.55
CA SER A 939 21.99 80.65 -10.64
C SER A 939 20.77 80.98 -11.50
N SER A 940 19.68 81.52 -10.92
CA SER A 940 18.46 81.89 -11.65
C SER A 940 17.45 82.67 -10.79
N GLY A 941 16.41 83.24 -11.43
CA GLY A 941 15.30 83.92 -10.75
C GLY A 941 15.67 85.30 -10.18
N GLU A 942 14.88 85.79 -9.23
CA GLU A 942 15.23 87.03 -8.50
C GLU A 942 16.55 86.85 -7.74
N GLN A 943 17.39 87.89 -7.75
CA GLN A 943 18.76 87.84 -7.22
C GLN A 943 18.76 87.51 -5.71
N PRO A 944 19.56 86.53 -5.28
CA PRO A 944 19.67 86.16 -3.87
C PRO A 944 20.43 87.22 -3.07
N ILE A 945 20.25 87.20 -1.75
CA ILE A 945 20.87 88.15 -0.83
C ILE A 945 21.70 87.40 0.21
N LEU A 946 22.93 87.85 0.44
CA LEU A 946 23.76 87.46 1.58
C LEU A 946 23.83 88.65 2.53
N GLU A 947 23.20 88.50 3.69
CA GLU A 947 23.16 89.48 4.77
C GLU A 947 24.19 89.10 5.84
N ASN A 948 25.25 89.88 6.00
CA ASN A 948 26.23 89.69 7.06
C ASN A 948 26.05 90.74 8.16
N SER A 949 25.48 90.33 9.29
CA SER A 949 25.38 91.16 10.50
C SER A 949 26.30 90.71 11.62
N GLY A 950 26.85 89.49 11.53
CA GLY A 950 27.88 88.95 12.40
C GLY A 950 29.28 89.12 11.83
N THR A 951 30.09 88.06 11.86
CA THR A 951 31.47 88.05 11.34
C THR A 951 31.59 87.08 10.17
N LEU A 952 31.99 87.56 9.00
CA LEU A 952 32.39 86.77 7.85
C LEU A 952 33.90 86.80 7.74
N ILE A 953 34.56 85.65 7.73
CA ILE A 953 36.01 85.51 7.72
C ILE A 953 36.40 84.75 6.45
N LYS A 954 37.44 85.20 5.77
CA LYS A 954 38.14 84.45 4.72
C LYS A 954 39.53 84.11 5.22
N SER A 955 39.79 82.85 5.57
CA SER A 955 41.04 82.41 6.23
C SER A 955 41.86 81.36 5.45
N GLY A 956 41.36 80.90 4.30
CA GLY A 956 42.07 80.01 3.38
C GLY A 956 41.89 80.41 1.92
N GLY A 957 42.37 79.59 0.97
CA GLY A 957 42.32 79.89 -0.48
C GLY A 957 43.59 80.49 -1.10
N SER A 958 43.59 80.64 -2.43
CA SER A 958 44.70 81.17 -3.23
C SER A 958 44.78 82.70 -3.17
N THR A 959 46.00 83.24 -3.23
CA THR A 959 46.30 84.67 -3.41
C THR A 959 46.74 84.99 -4.85
N GLU A 960 46.84 83.99 -5.74
CA GLU A 960 47.34 84.13 -7.12
C GLU A 960 46.32 83.60 -8.16
N GLY A 961 46.18 84.32 -9.29
CA GLY A 961 45.40 83.90 -10.47
C GLY A 961 43.87 84.07 -10.33
N ASN A 962 43.10 83.34 -11.16
CA ASN A 962 41.62 83.34 -11.17
C ASN A 962 40.99 82.63 -9.93
N GLY A 963 41.76 82.33 -8.90
CA GLY A 963 41.28 81.69 -7.66
C GLY A 963 40.88 82.74 -6.63
N SER A 964 39.59 83.03 -6.52
CA SER A 964 38.99 83.93 -5.52
C SER A 964 37.64 83.38 -5.08
N SER A 965 37.27 83.55 -3.81
CA SER A 965 35.86 83.35 -3.42
C SER A 965 35.00 84.46 -3.98
N PHE A 966 33.87 84.09 -4.58
CA PHE A 966 33.02 85.00 -5.33
C PHE A 966 31.59 85.04 -4.80
N ILE A 967 31.04 86.24 -4.58
CA ILE A 967 29.66 86.46 -4.14
C ILE A 967 28.86 87.19 -5.24
N GLU A 968 28.04 86.47 -6.00
CA GLU A 968 27.17 87.03 -7.05
C GLU A 968 25.82 87.55 -6.54
N GLY A 969 25.38 87.06 -5.38
CA GLY A 969 24.22 87.62 -4.69
C GLY A 969 24.48 89.05 -4.21
N LYS A 970 23.41 89.79 -3.91
CA LYS A 970 23.54 91.08 -3.23
C LYS A 970 24.22 90.85 -1.89
N PHE A 971 25.32 91.53 -1.63
CA PHE A 971 26.05 91.43 -0.38
C PHE A 971 25.81 92.65 0.48
N ASN A 972 25.09 92.46 1.58
CA ASN A 972 24.80 93.50 2.55
C ASN A 972 25.57 93.21 3.83
N ASN A 973 26.50 94.08 4.21
CA ASN A 973 27.31 93.90 5.41
C ASN A 973 27.04 95.00 6.42
N THR A 974 26.45 94.65 7.57
CA THR A 974 26.34 95.54 8.74
C THR A 974 27.24 95.10 9.89
N GLY A 975 27.85 93.91 9.80
CA GLY A 975 28.80 93.36 10.76
C GLY A 975 30.26 93.51 10.30
N ASP A 976 31.05 92.46 10.42
CA ASP A 976 32.47 92.43 10.06
C ASP A 976 32.73 91.47 8.88
N LEU A 977 33.45 91.93 7.86
CA LEU A 977 34.12 91.09 6.86
C LEU A 977 35.64 91.14 7.10
N GLN A 978 36.27 90.01 7.39
CA GLN A 978 37.70 89.88 7.64
C GLN A 978 38.37 89.00 6.58
N ILE A 979 39.29 89.55 5.81
CA ILE A 979 40.05 88.80 4.80
C ILE A 979 41.45 88.57 5.34
N ASN A 980 41.61 87.42 6.00
CA ASN A 980 42.85 86.99 6.64
C ASN A 980 43.77 86.24 5.68
N LYS A 981 43.23 85.59 4.64
CA LYS A 981 44.01 84.90 3.60
C LYS A 981 43.24 84.80 2.27
N GLY A 982 43.91 85.04 1.14
CA GLY A 982 43.34 84.85 -0.21
C GLY A 982 42.63 86.08 -0.77
N SER A 983 41.91 85.88 -1.88
CA SER A 983 41.14 86.94 -2.56
C SER A 983 39.63 86.75 -2.37
N PHE A 984 38.90 87.82 -2.09
CA PHE A 984 37.45 87.83 -1.91
C PHE A 984 36.80 88.86 -2.84
N ARG A 985 35.91 88.42 -3.72
CA ARG A 985 35.28 89.27 -4.74
C ARG A 985 33.77 89.34 -4.53
N LEU A 986 33.26 90.58 -4.44
CA LEU A 986 31.84 90.90 -4.34
C LEU A 986 31.35 91.34 -5.72
N TYR A 987 30.35 90.67 -6.29
CA TYR A 987 29.86 90.90 -7.65
C TYR A 987 28.42 91.39 -7.78
N GLY A 988 27.56 91.03 -6.83
CA GLY A 988 26.12 91.26 -6.94
C GLY A 988 25.63 92.67 -6.62
N GLY A 989 26.52 93.61 -6.31
CA GLY A 989 26.18 94.86 -5.63
C GLY A 989 25.74 94.64 -4.17
N GLY A 990 25.18 95.69 -3.55
CA GLY A 990 24.63 95.62 -2.20
C GLY A 990 24.82 96.91 -1.39
N ASN A 991 24.28 96.92 -0.17
CA ASN A 991 24.33 98.05 0.75
C ASN A 991 25.04 97.62 2.03
N SER A 992 26.15 98.27 2.36
CA SER A 992 26.97 97.88 3.52
C SER A 992 27.26 99.05 4.44
N SER A 993 27.05 98.88 5.74
CA SER A 993 27.40 99.83 6.80
C SER A 993 28.38 99.27 7.83
N GLY A 994 28.88 98.05 7.60
CA GLY A 994 29.77 97.31 8.49
C GLY A 994 31.26 97.51 8.18
N ASN A 995 32.10 96.73 8.87
CA ASN A 995 33.55 96.78 8.73
C ASN A 995 34.03 95.82 7.64
N PHE A 996 35.03 96.25 6.88
CA PHE A 996 35.80 95.50 5.92
C PHE A 996 37.27 95.60 6.31
N ASN A 997 37.88 94.49 6.72
CA ASN A 997 39.28 94.41 7.12
C ASN A 997 40.04 93.48 6.18
N VAL A 998 41.06 94.01 5.50
CA VAL A 998 41.88 93.25 4.54
C VAL A 998 43.32 93.18 5.06
N ASN A 999 43.78 92.00 5.50
CA ASN A 999 45.15 91.82 5.99
C ASN A 999 46.18 91.87 4.85
N ILE A 1000 47.43 92.17 5.20
CA ILE A 1000 48.55 92.25 4.24
C ILE A 1000 48.67 90.98 3.38
N GLY A 1001 48.86 91.16 2.07
CA GLY A 1001 49.01 90.06 1.10
C GLY A 1001 47.69 89.48 0.57
N ASN A 1002 46.54 90.01 0.97
CA ASN A 1002 45.20 89.57 0.55
C ASN A 1002 44.47 90.68 -0.22
N SER A 1003 43.37 90.32 -0.88
CA SER A 1003 42.56 91.29 -1.64
C SER A 1003 41.06 91.21 -1.39
N LEU A 1004 40.42 92.38 -1.34
CA LEU A 1004 38.98 92.56 -1.48
C LEU A 1004 38.71 93.21 -2.83
N GLU A 1005 37.90 92.61 -3.67
CA GLU A 1005 37.52 93.18 -4.96
C GLU A 1005 36.02 93.50 -4.97
N PHE A 1006 35.69 94.77 -5.17
CA PHE A 1006 34.35 95.20 -5.59
C PHE A 1006 34.33 95.14 -7.11
N SER A 1007 33.48 94.26 -7.65
CA SER A 1007 33.27 94.07 -9.07
C SER A 1007 31.77 93.99 -9.34
N GLY A 1008 31.28 94.30 -10.54
CA GLY A 1008 29.86 94.14 -10.92
C GLY A 1008 28.78 94.81 -10.04
N GLY A 1009 27.73 95.33 -10.67
CA GLY A 1009 26.56 95.87 -9.93
C GLY A 1009 26.74 97.30 -9.40
N ILE A 1010 26.20 97.58 -8.22
CA ILE A 1010 26.36 98.84 -7.48
C ILE A 1010 26.54 98.48 -6.00
N HIS A 1011 27.68 98.84 -5.43
CA HIS A 1011 27.99 98.62 -4.01
C HIS A 1011 27.96 99.97 -3.30
N THR A 1012 26.97 100.17 -2.43
CA THR A 1012 26.82 101.40 -1.67
C THR A 1012 27.32 101.19 -0.24
N LEU A 1013 28.33 101.96 0.15
CA LEU A 1013 28.81 102.01 1.53
C LEU A 1013 28.05 103.12 2.28
N LEU A 1014 27.20 102.70 3.22
CA LEU A 1014 26.31 103.54 4.01
C LEU A 1014 26.98 104.02 5.31
N THR A 1015 26.52 105.14 5.86
CA THR A 1015 27.07 105.76 7.07
C THR A 1015 27.34 104.74 8.19
N GLY A 1016 28.58 104.71 8.70
CA GLY A 1016 29.03 103.79 9.74
C GLY A 1016 29.99 102.69 9.27
N TYR A 1017 30.20 102.54 7.96
CA TYR A 1017 31.14 101.57 7.41
C TYR A 1017 32.60 101.86 7.80
N THR A 1018 33.45 100.84 7.80
CA THR A 1018 34.92 101.03 7.79
C THR A 1018 35.56 100.12 6.77
N VAL A 1019 36.57 100.62 6.05
CA VAL A 1019 37.46 99.82 5.21
C VAL A 1019 38.88 100.05 5.72
N SER A 1020 39.56 98.98 6.15
CA SER A 1020 40.84 99.06 6.87
C SER A 1020 41.73 97.84 6.61
N GLY A 1021 42.98 97.89 7.09
CA GLY A 1021 43.97 96.81 6.96
C GLY A 1021 45.00 97.06 5.86
N ASP A 1022 46.14 96.38 5.93
CA ASP A 1022 47.31 96.59 5.06
C ASP A 1022 47.21 95.88 3.68
N GLY A 1023 46.09 95.23 3.38
CA GLY A 1023 45.84 94.54 2.11
C GLY A 1023 45.37 95.46 0.97
N ILE A 1024 45.03 94.85 -0.18
CA ILE A 1024 44.61 95.58 -1.39
C ILE A 1024 43.09 95.56 -1.51
N VAL A 1025 42.48 96.71 -1.71
CA VAL A 1025 41.10 96.83 -2.17
C VAL A 1025 41.11 97.17 -3.65
N ILE A 1026 40.40 96.38 -4.46
CA ILE A 1026 40.34 96.50 -5.92
C ILE A 1026 38.93 96.92 -6.31
N LEU A 1027 38.83 97.82 -7.28
CA LEU A 1027 37.57 98.17 -7.94
C LEU A 1027 37.67 97.85 -9.44
N SER A 1028 36.84 96.93 -9.94
CA SER A 1028 36.89 96.45 -11.33
C SER A 1028 35.49 96.40 -11.96
N ASP A 1029 35.29 97.06 -13.11
CA ASP A 1029 34.05 96.98 -13.92
C ASP A 1029 32.72 97.26 -13.16
N ASP A 1030 32.72 98.20 -12.21
CA ASP A 1030 31.64 98.39 -11.22
C ASP A 1030 31.42 99.86 -10.77
N THR A 1031 30.43 100.15 -9.92
CA THR A 1031 30.26 101.41 -9.16
C THR A 1031 30.36 101.17 -7.65
N LEU A 1032 31.39 101.72 -7.01
CA LEU A 1032 31.51 101.80 -5.54
C LEU A 1032 31.07 103.20 -5.11
N ASP A 1033 29.90 103.29 -4.48
CA ASP A 1033 29.28 104.53 -4.02
C ASP A 1033 29.47 104.72 -2.52
N VAL A 1034 30.27 105.71 -2.15
CA VAL A 1034 30.50 106.13 -0.77
C VAL A 1034 29.90 107.51 -0.48
N SER A 1035 29.05 108.07 -1.35
CA SER A 1035 28.51 109.43 -1.19
C SER A 1035 27.67 109.65 0.08
N SER A 1036 27.23 108.56 0.72
CA SER A 1036 26.59 108.52 2.04
C SER A 1036 27.55 108.47 3.25
N ASP A 1037 28.86 108.67 3.03
CA ASP A 1037 29.96 108.46 3.99
C ASP A 1037 29.74 109.15 5.35
N GLY A 1038 29.35 110.42 5.39
CA GLY A 1038 29.01 111.11 6.65
C GLY A 1038 30.13 111.16 7.71
N GLY A 1039 31.36 110.73 7.39
CA GLY A 1039 32.53 110.71 8.29
C GLY A 1039 33.05 109.31 8.67
N ALA A 1040 32.68 108.27 7.93
CA ALA A 1040 33.25 106.92 8.00
C ALA A 1040 34.68 106.86 7.41
N SER A 1041 35.39 105.75 7.66
CA SER A 1041 36.82 105.60 7.35
C SER A 1041 37.04 104.62 6.19
N PHE A 1042 37.31 105.14 4.99
CA PHE A 1042 37.83 104.36 3.86
C PHE A 1042 39.36 104.49 3.80
N ASN A 1043 40.09 103.58 4.45
CA ASN A 1043 41.56 103.61 4.56
C ASN A 1043 42.19 102.23 4.34
N PRO A 1044 42.11 101.68 3.11
CA PRO A 1044 42.81 100.44 2.76
C PRO A 1044 44.33 100.67 2.64
N GLY A 1045 45.12 99.61 2.84
CA GLY A 1045 46.57 99.65 2.67
C GLY A 1045 46.99 99.99 1.24
N ASN A 1046 46.28 99.45 0.24
CA ASN A 1046 46.34 99.89 -1.14
C ASN A 1046 44.94 99.89 -1.79
N PHE A 1047 44.66 100.84 -2.68
CA PHE A 1047 43.41 100.92 -3.43
C PHE A 1047 43.69 101.00 -4.93
N ASP A 1048 43.35 99.93 -5.66
CA ASP A 1048 43.58 99.81 -7.10
C ASP A 1048 42.25 99.84 -7.86
N ASN A 1049 41.98 100.95 -8.55
CA ASN A 1049 40.87 101.04 -9.49
C ASN A 1049 41.36 100.65 -10.90
N ILE A 1050 40.91 99.49 -11.38
CA ILE A 1050 41.34 98.88 -12.64
C ILE A 1050 40.23 98.87 -13.71
N GLY A 1051 39.11 99.55 -13.48
CA GLY A 1051 38.03 99.64 -14.46
C GLY A 1051 36.66 100.12 -13.96
N GLY A 1052 36.51 100.52 -12.69
CA GLY A 1052 35.22 100.93 -12.10
C GLY A 1052 35.08 102.43 -11.80
N THR A 1053 33.88 102.82 -11.38
CA THR A 1053 33.45 104.18 -11.00
C THR A 1053 33.42 104.29 -9.48
N PHE A 1054 34.31 105.11 -8.92
CA PHE A 1054 34.29 105.44 -7.49
C PHE A 1054 33.52 106.76 -7.30
N ILE A 1055 32.37 106.71 -6.61
CA ILE A 1055 31.55 107.89 -6.31
C ILE A 1055 31.81 108.27 -4.86
N SER A 1056 32.51 109.39 -4.65
CA SER A 1056 32.87 109.90 -3.32
C SER A 1056 32.02 111.09 -2.89
#